data_AF-A0A934Z1P4-F1
#
_entry.id   AF-A0A934Z1P4-F1
#
_cell.length_a   1.000
_cell.length_b   1.000
_cell.length_c   1.000
_cell.angle_alpha   90.00
_cell.angle_beta   90.00
_cell.angle_gamma   90.00
#
_symmetry.space_group_name_H-M   'P 1'
#
loop_
_entity.id
_entity.type
_entity.pdbx_description
1 polymer ?
#
loop_
_entity_poly.entity_id
_entity_poly.type
_entity_poly.pdbx_seq_one_letter_code
_entity_poly.pdbx_strand_id
1 'polypeptide(L)'
;MELIAPTLSFELRRLVRHPAFAASLLLLGGSALTLIVTGFGPRTVLLTAPYLQAQSLGMLTLVAIFVLTFFVTHAALGDSESKMQELLFATPLTRGAWFAGRCTAVILAGFAAMIVAAIVLVVAPSFVAVDPARVGPMAFGGALWALLIIVLPNLILIGAILFTAAALSGSSTVTAVAGIGIWALFWVTALLVDSPLLAGTAPPSAEALARAAVLDPFGLSAFFEQTRYWTPEERNTRLMSLSGRLLVNRVLWLTIAAGMLIVAARQMAPRTRAARRVIRPARHETAPTLPSDATHAISALGAWATWRRLTRHELRTALRSWAFVVLVLFWMMAAGIEIVSEVTSGEYGARLLPTTAVVVDRLLQPLGMLGMIVLLYFAGDIVWRDRVSGMHALTDATPAPALARLGSQLTALLALPVVLLVTGLGVGLGIQVALGHVEWRPLVLLGTAWHAGLPLLLFGVGVFTLQVIIPNRWVAMMAGIVLALAGSGELPGVRHPLLRFAAFPLAGYSDFDGFGVSPQSFLAFAAWWMSIAMLLLVAAWALRHHGHDLSFRRRLRGATAALGRPGFAFGTVALLCATVSGVQLANALARTTRFADRAAVLASRAGYERRYRHFHGRAQPAATALMLRVVLTPGEARAETRGTLTLVNQSMAPIDTILLNLPRDIRDASFHPLGQSHRQRGLGASGGVGRAANRDAPG
;
A
#
# COMPACT_ATOMS: atom_id res chain seq x y z
N MET A 1 33.15 -17.94 -21.61
CA MET A 1 32.35 -18.30 -20.41
C MET A 1 33.14 -18.17 -19.11
N GLU A 2 34.46 -18.36 -19.10
CA GLU A 2 35.31 -18.35 -17.89
C GLU A 2 35.19 -17.10 -17.01
N LEU A 3 34.88 -15.92 -17.57
CA LEU A 3 34.73 -14.67 -16.82
C LEU A 3 33.31 -14.36 -16.33
N ILE A 4 32.27 -15.08 -16.80
CA ILE A 4 30.87 -14.83 -16.38
C ILE A 4 30.64 -15.32 -14.95
N ALA A 5 31.06 -16.54 -14.66
CA ALA A 5 30.90 -17.18 -13.35
C ALA A 5 31.53 -16.38 -12.18
N PRO A 6 32.78 -15.87 -12.28
CA PRO A 6 33.36 -15.07 -11.21
C PRO A 6 32.60 -13.75 -11.00
N THR A 7 32.23 -13.04 -12.07
CA THR A 7 31.42 -11.81 -11.97
C THR A 7 30.07 -12.07 -11.33
N LEU A 8 29.38 -13.13 -11.75
CA LEU A 8 28.12 -13.57 -11.15
C LEU A 8 28.28 -13.83 -9.65
N SER A 9 29.30 -14.61 -9.28
CA SER A 9 29.54 -14.97 -7.87
C SER A 9 29.87 -13.77 -7.00
N PHE A 10 30.56 -12.77 -7.55
CA PHE A 10 30.93 -11.54 -6.87
C PHE A 10 29.70 -10.67 -6.64
N GLU A 11 28.93 -10.43 -7.69
CA GLU A 11 27.74 -9.55 -7.62
C GLU A 11 26.63 -10.18 -6.79
N LEU A 12 26.42 -11.49 -6.87
CA LEU A 12 25.45 -12.17 -6.01
C LEU A 12 25.84 -12.04 -4.54
N ARG A 13 27.13 -12.23 -4.19
CA ARG A 13 27.63 -12.02 -2.82
C ARG A 13 27.48 -10.57 -2.36
N ARG A 14 27.74 -9.61 -3.25
CA ARG A 14 27.58 -8.17 -2.99
C ARG A 14 26.11 -7.82 -2.69
N LEU A 15 25.18 -8.32 -3.51
CA LEU A 15 23.74 -8.08 -3.33
C LEU A 15 23.21 -8.74 -2.06
N VAL A 16 23.50 -10.03 -1.85
CA VAL A 16 22.99 -10.80 -0.68
C VAL A 16 23.48 -10.23 0.65
N ARG A 17 24.73 -9.71 0.70
CA ARG A 17 25.28 -9.05 1.90
C ARG A 17 24.75 -7.63 2.10
N HIS A 18 24.12 -7.03 1.09
CA HIS A 18 23.55 -5.70 1.21
C HIS A 18 22.29 -5.74 2.10
N PRO A 19 22.08 -4.81 3.04
CA PRO A 19 20.91 -4.82 3.92
C PRO A 19 19.58 -4.76 3.15
N ALA A 20 19.58 -4.20 1.95
CA ALA A 20 18.41 -4.18 1.07
C ALA A 20 17.96 -5.58 0.61
N PHE A 21 18.85 -6.58 0.60
CA PHE A 21 18.45 -7.95 0.30
C PHE A 21 17.59 -8.51 1.44
N ALA A 22 18.04 -8.39 2.69
CA ALA A 22 17.22 -8.76 3.85
C ALA A 22 15.88 -7.99 3.89
N ALA A 23 15.91 -6.70 3.56
CA ALA A 23 14.70 -5.90 3.38
C ALA A 23 13.75 -6.48 2.32
N SER A 24 14.26 -6.95 1.18
CA SER A 24 13.44 -7.56 0.14
C SER A 24 12.82 -8.89 0.58
N LEU A 25 13.53 -9.69 1.37
CA LEU A 25 13.00 -10.92 1.97
C LEU A 25 11.84 -10.61 2.92
N LEU A 26 12.02 -9.59 3.77
CA LEU A 26 10.97 -9.13 4.69
C LEU A 26 9.78 -8.52 3.97
N LEU A 27 10.02 -7.74 2.91
CA LEU A 27 8.94 -7.14 2.13
C LEU A 27 8.11 -8.21 1.42
N LEU A 28 8.73 -9.10 0.66
CA LEU A 28 8.01 -10.11 -0.13
C LEU A 28 7.47 -11.24 0.75
N GLY A 29 8.27 -11.73 1.70
CA GLY A 29 7.84 -12.73 2.68
C GLY A 29 6.78 -12.20 3.65
N GLY A 30 6.92 -10.96 4.10
CA GLY A 30 5.89 -10.27 4.88
C GLY A 30 4.60 -10.08 4.09
N SER A 31 4.67 -9.60 2.84
CA SER A 31 3.48 -9.48 1.97
C SER A 31 2.78 -10.84 1.77
N ALA A 32 3.54 -11.90 1.55
CA ALA A 32 3.00 -13.27 1.47
C ALA A 32 2.30 -13.69 2.76
N LEU A 33 2.89 -13.38 3.92
CA LEU A 33 2.27 -13.65 5.22
C LEU A 33 0.97 -12.87 5.38
N THR A 34 0.92 -11.61 4.96
CA THR A 34 -0.28 -10.77 5.01
C THR A 34 -1.42 -11.39 4.19
N LEU A 35 -1.14 -11.91 3.00
CA LEU A 35 -2.14 -12.61 2.17
C LEU A 35 -2.74 -13.82 2.90
N ILE A 36 -1.93 -14.57 3.66
CA ILE A 36 -2.42 -15.70 4.47
C ILE A 36 -3.24 -15.22 5.68
N VAL A 37 -2.73 -14.23 6.44
CA VAL A 37 -3.38 -13.71 7.65
C VAL A 37 -4.74 -13.08 7.34
N THR A 38 -4.84 -12.40 6.20
CA THR A 38 -6.10 -11.79 5.71
C THR A 38 -7.06 -12.83 5.11
N GLY A 39 -6.62 -14.07 4.90
CA GLY A 39 -7.42 -15.14 4.32
C GLY A 39 -7.72 -14.91 2.85
N PHE A 40 -6.77 -14.35 2.10
CA PHE A 40 -6.90 -14.00 0.69
C PHE A 40 -7.47 -15.15 -0.18
N GLY A 41 -8.29 -14.76 -1.18
CA GLY A 41 -8.92 -15.68 -2.12
C GLY A 41 -10.27 -16.29 -1.66
N PRO A 42 -10.93 -17.08 -2.54
CA PRO A 42 -12.24 -17.67 -2.25
C PRO A 42 -12.20 -18.61 -1.04
N ARG A 43 -13.25 -18.58 -0.20
CA ARG A 43 -13.33 -19.43 1.01
C ARG A 43 -13.37 -20.93 0.72
N THR A 44 -13.79 -21.32 -0.48
CA THR A 44 -13.88 -22.71 -0.94
C THR A 44 -12.55 -23.30 -1.41
N VAL A 45 -11.49 -22.48 -1.47
CA VAL A 45 -10.15 -22.89 -1.92
C VAL A 45 -9.20 -22.89 -0.73
N LEU A 46 -8.41 -23.96 -0.61
CA LEU A 46 -7.40 -24.15 0.43
C LEU A 46 -6.27 -23.14 0.27
N LEU A 47 -5.77 -22.59 1.38
CA LEU A 47 -4.69 -21.59 1.38
C LEU A 47 -3.37 -22.13 0.78
N THR A 48 -3.15 -23.43 0.88
CA THR A 48 -1.98 -24.13 0.29
C THR A 48 -2.26 -24.68 -1.11
N ALA A 49 -3.40 -24.36 -1.72
CA ALA A 49 -3.75 -24.81 -3.07
C ALA A 49 -2.79 -24.23 -4.14
N PRO A 50 -2.44 -25.01 -5.18
CA PRO A 50 -1.63 -24.50 -6.29
C PRO A 50 -2.22 -23.26 -6.96
N TYR A 51 -3.55 -23.18 -7.07
CA TYR A 51 -4.24 -22.01 -7.61
C TYR A 51 -3.92 -20.74 -6.80
N LEU A 52 -4.11 -20.76 -5.47
CA LEU A 52 -3.86 -19.57 -4.63
C LEU A 52 -2.37 -19.23 -4.54
N GLN A 53 -1.49 -20.23 -4.56
CA GLN A 53 -0.05 -20.01 -4.64
C GLN A 53 0.33 -19.29 -5.95
N ALA A 54 -0.16 -19.75 -7.10
CA ALA A 54 0.10 -19.13 -8.39
C ALA A 54 -0.44 -17.70 -8.49
N GLN A 55 -1.68 -17.48 -8.03
CA GLN A 55 -2.29 -16.15 -7.98
C GLN A 55 -1.49 -15.20 -7.08
N SER A 56 -1.15 -15.64 -5.87
CA SER A 56 -0.43 -14.84 -4.89
C SER A 56 0.99 -14.50 -5.37
N LEU A 57 1.74 -15.50 -5.85
CA LEU A 57 3.08 -15.29 -6.38
C LEU A 57 3.07 -14.37 -7.61
N GLY A 58 2.09 -14.51 -8.50
CA GLY A 58 1.91 -13.61 -9.63
C GLY A 58 1.66 -12.18 -9.19
N MET A 59 0.78 -11.94 -8.22
CA MET A 59 0.57 -10.59 -7.65
C MET A 59 1.82 -10.04 -6.97
N LEU A 60 2.57 -10.87 -6.25
CA LEU A 60 3.81 -10.46 -5.60
C LEU A 60 4.92 -10.10 -6.59
N THR A 61 4.87 -10.55 -7.86
CA THR A 61 5.81 -10.07 -8.89
C THR A 61 5.65 -8.57 -9.20
N LEU A 62 4.46 -7.98 -8.98
CA LEU A 62 4.25 -6.54 -9.07
C LEU A 62 5.03 -5.79 -7.97
N VAL A 63 5.05 -6.34 -6.75
CA VAL A 63 5.86 -5.80 -5.65
C VAL A 63 7.35 -6.01 -5.92
N ALA A 64 7.71 -7.14 -6.55
CA ALA A 64 9.10 -7.45 -6.92
C ALA A 64 9.70 -6.45 -7.93
N ILE A 65 8.87 -5.69 -8.68
CA ILE A 65 9.35 -4.59 -9.55
C ILE A 65 10.22 -3.61 -8.76
N PHE A 66 9.79 -3.21 -7.57
CA PHE A 66 10.52 -2.26 -6.72
C PHE A 66 11.83 -2.86 -6.20
N VAL A 67 11.82 -4.15 -5.85
CA VAL A 67 13.01 -4.89 -5.42
C VAL A 67 14.04 -4.95 -6.55
N LEU A 68 13.62 -5.35 -7.76
CA LEU A 68 14.50 -5.43 -8.92
C LEU A 68 15.00 -4.05 -9.34
N THR A 69 14.16 -3.01 -9.26
CA THR A 69 14.58 -1.63 -9.55
C THR A 69 15.77 -1.21 -8.70
N PHE A 70 15.73 -1.53 -7.40
CA PHE A 70 16.84 -1.29 -6.50
C PHE A 70 18.09 -2.11 -6.88
N PHE A 71 17.94 -3.43 -7.07
CA PHE A 71 19.07 -4.30 -7.40
C PHE A 71 19.72 -3.95 -8.74
N VAL A 72 18.93 -3.65 -9.77
CA VAL A 72 19.45 -3.19 -11.07
C VAL A 72 20.19 -1.87 -10.90
N THR A 73 19.66 -0.90 -10.13
CA THR A 73 20.37 0.36 -9.90
C THR A 73 21.75 0.11 -9.28
N HIS A 74 21.84 -0.72 -8.24
CA HIS A 74 23.11 -1.04 -7.59
C HIS A 74 24.06 -1.85 -8.48
N ALA A 75 23.55 -2.85 -9.18
CA ALA A 75 24.37 -3.72 -10.02
C ALA A 75 24.78 -3.04 -11.33
N ALA A 76 23.90 -2.28 -11.98
CA ALA A 76 24.16 -1.66 -13.28
C ALA A 76 24.91 -0.33 -13.15
N LEU A 77 24.52 0.50 -12.17
CA LEU A 77 24.98 1.89 -12.06
C LEU A 77 25.90 2.14 -10.86
N GLY A 78 25.94 1.25 -9.87
CA GLY A 78 26.71 1.46 -8.64
C GLY A 78 28.21 1.68 -8.85
N ASP A 79 28.79 1.13 -9.91
CA ASP A 79 30.21 1.36 -10.24
C ASP A 79 30.46 2.72 -10.90
N SER A 80 29.47 3.23 -11.63
CA SER A 80 29.51 4.58 -12.20
C SER A 80 29.40 5.62 -11.09
N GLU A 81 28.51 5.39 -10.12
CA GLU A 81 28.30 6.26 -8.96
C GLU A 81 29.53 6.28 -8.03
N SER A 82 30.18 5.13 -7.85
CA SER A 82 31.42 5.00 -7.05
C SER A 82 32.70 5.31 -7.83
N LYS A 83 32.61 5.72 -9.10
CA LYS A 83 33.75 6.00 -10.01
C LYS A 83 34.71 4.81 -10.19
N MET A 84 34.25 3.58 -9.94
CA MET A 84 35.02 2.33 -10.09
C MET A 84 34.98 1.78 -11.52
N GLN A 85 34.05 2.26 -12.34
CA GLN A 85 33.80 1.74 -13.69
C GLN A 85 35.04 1.76 -14.59
N GLU A 86 35.85 2.82 -14.55
CA GLU A 86 37.07 2.92 -15.37
C GLU A 86 38.15 1.91 -14.96
N LEU A 87 38.27 1.64 -13.65
CA LEU A 87 39.21 0.64 -13.11
C LEU A 87 38.80 -0.78 -13.53
N LEU A 88 37.51 -1.09 -13.51
CA LEU A 88 37.00 -2.41 -13.91
C LEU A 88 37.21 -2.67 -15.41
N PHE A 89 37.05 -1.66 -16.27
CA PHE A 89 37.27 -1.82 -17.71
C PHE A 89 38.75 -1.83 -18.12
N ALA A 90 39.68 -1.53 -17.21
CA ALA A 90 41.11 -1.77 -17.43
C ALA A 90 41.54 -3.23 -17.16
N THR A 91 40.67 -4.04 -16.58
CA THR A 91 40.90 -5.49 -16.33
C THR A 91 40.51 -6.32 -17.56
N PRO A 92 40.89 -7.63 -17.67
CA PRO A 92 40.53 -8.47 -18.82
C PRO A 92 39.02 -8.81 -18.92
N LEU A 93 38.16 -8.13 -18.16
CA LEU A 93 36.74 -8.39 -18.11
C LEU A 93 36.03 -7.96 -19.40
N THR A 94 35.48 -8.93 -20.12
CA THR A 94 34.70 -8.64 -21.34
C THR A 94 33.33 -8.05 -21.02
N ARG A 95 32.80 -7.20 -21.92
CA ARG A 95 31.51 -6.52 -21.76
C ARG A 95 30.34 -7.50 -21.58
N GLY A 96 30.32 -8.54 -22.41
CA GLY A 96 29.30 -9.58 -22.34
C GLY A 96 29.37 -10.35 -21.02
N ALA A 97 30.57 -10.62 -20.51
CA ALA A 97 30.72 -11.29 -19.21
C ALA A 97 30.28 -10.40 -18.04
N TRP A 98 30.65 -9.12 -18.07
CA TRP A 98 30.22 -8.13 -17.08
C TRP A 98 28.69 -7.99 -17.04
N PHE A 99 28.06 -7.78 -18.20
CA PHE A 99 26.62 -7.59 -18.29
C PHE A 99 25.85 -8.87 -17.94
N ALA A 100 26.21 -10.00 -18.54
CA ALA A 100 25.51 -11.28 -18.30
C ALA A 100 25.65 -11.73 -16.84
N GLY A 101 26.82 -11.56 -16.23
CA GLY A 101 27.05 -11.86 -14.82
C GLY A 101 26.16 -11.04 -13.90
N ARG A 102 26.05 -9.73 -14.14
CA ARG A 102 25.21 -8.80 -13.34
C ARG A 102 23.73 -9.02 -13.55
N CYS A 103 23.30 -9.16 -14.80
CA CYS A 103 21.90 -9.41 -15.12
C CYS A 103 21.41 -10.71 -14.46
N THR A 104 22.20 -11.78 -14.58
CA THR A 104 21.91 -13.06 -13.94
C THR A 104 21.92 -12.95 -12.42
N ALA A 105 22.87 -12.20 -11.83
CA ALA A 105 22.94 -12.00 -10.37
C ALA A 105 21.68 -11.32 -9.83
N VAL A 106 21.19 -10.27 -10.50
CA VAL A 106 19.98 -9.55 -10.10
C VAL A 106 18.74 -10.44 -10.21
N ILE A 107 18.60 -11.18 -11.31
CA ILE A 107 17.47 -12.10 -11.50
C ILE A 107 17.49 -13.19 -10.42
N LEU A 108 18.64 -13.79 -10.12
CA LEU A 108 18.78 -14.81 -9.07
C LEU A 108 18.51 -14.24 -7.67
N ALA A 109 18.97 -13.02 -7.36
CA ALA A 109 18.68 -12.37 -6.09
C ALA A 109 17.17 -12.10 -5.93
N GLY A 110 16.51 -11.58 -6.97
CA GLY A 110 15.06 -11.41 -6.99
C GLY A 110 14.31 -12.74 -6.86
N PHE A 111 14.77 -13.78 -7.56
CA PHE A 111 14.19 -15.12 -7.50
C PHE A 111 14.33 -15.73 -6.11
N ALA A 112 15.48 -15.58 -5.45
CA ALA A 112 15.69 -16.01 -4.07
C ALA A 112 14.72 -15.32 -3.09
N ALA A 113 14.43 -14.03 -3.28
CA ALA A 113 13.45 -13.33 -2.46
C ALA A 113 12.02 -13.85 -2.69
N MET A 114 11.67 -14.20 -3.94
CA MET A 114 10.40 -14.83 -4.26
C MET A 114 10.28 -16.27 -3.76
N ILE A 115 11.39 -17.02 -3.65
CA ILE A 115 11.41 -18.33 -3.01
C ILE A 115 11.01 -18.20 -1.53
N VAL A 116 11.51 -17.19 -0.82
CA VAL A 116 11.10 -16.93 0.58
C VAL A 116 9.60 -16.66 0.65
N ALA A 117 9.05 -15.83 -0.25
CA ALA A 117 7.60 -15.62 -0.32
C ALA A 117 6.82 -16.91 -0.60
N ALA A 118 7.29 -17.75 -1.52
CA ALA A 118 6.68 -19.04 -1.82
C ALA A 118 6.70 -20.00 -0.61
N ILE A 119 7.81 -20.07 0.12
CA ILE A 119 7.92 -20.86 1.35
C ILE A 119 6.91 -20.35 2.39
N VAL A 120 6.79 -19.03 2.57
CA VAL A 120 5.80 -18.45 3.49
C VAL A 120 4.38 -18.85 3.10
N LEU A 121 4.01 -18.80 1.82
CA LEU A 121 2.68 -19.21 1.35
C LEU A 121 2.36 -20.69 1.63
N VAL A 122 3.36 -21.58 1.58
CA VAL A 122 3.17 -23.01 1.85
C VAL A 122 3.14 -23.29 3.36
N VAL A 123 4.03 -22.65 4.13
CA VAL A 123 4.33 -23.01 5.51
C VAL A 123 3.50 -22.21 6.51
N ALA A 124 3.28 -20.91 6.28
CA ALA A 124 2.59 -20.05 7.24
C ALA A 124 1.16 -20.48 7.61
N PRO A 125 0.34 -21.04 6.69
CA PRO A 125 -1.00 -21.52 7.04
C PRO A 125 -1.03 -22.55 8.19
N SER A 126 0.07 -23.26 8.44
CA SER A 126 0.16 -24.25 9.52
C SER A 126 0.49 -23.67 10.89
N PHE A 127 0.98 -22.43 10.96
CA PHE A 127 1.38 -21.76 12.21
C PHE A 127 0.54 -20.53 12.55
N VAL A 128 -0.11 -19.93 11.54
CA VAL A 128 -0.97 -18.76 11.70
C VAL A 128 -2.39 -19.21 12.05
N ALA A 129 -3.04 -18.49 12.97
CA ALA A 129 -4.45 -18.71 13.30
C ALA A 129 -5.39 -18.32 12.14
N VAL A 130 -5.54 -19.23 11.19
CA VAL A 130 -6.49 -19.20 10.06
C VAL A 130 -7.60 -20.24 10.26
N ASP A 131 -8.61 -20.22 9.39
CA ASP A 131 -9.69 -21.22 9.41
C ASP A 131 -9.12 -22.62 9.15
N PRO A 132 -9.24 -23.58 10.10
CA PRO A 132 -8.71 -24.93 9.94
C PRO A 132 -9.25 -25.65 8.71
N ALA A 133 -10.47 -25.34 8.27
CA ALA A 133 -11.07 -25.95 7.07
C ALA A 133 -10.39 -25.50 5.77
N ARG A 134 -9.62 -24.40 5.79
CA ARG A 134 -8.88 -23.88 4.64
C ARG A 134 -7.41 -24.26 4.64
N VAL A 135 -6.92 -24.96 5.66
CA VAL A 135 -5.53 -25.43 5.72
C VAL A 135 -5.44 -26.77 5.01
N GLY A 136 -4.83 -26.78 3.83
CA GLY A 136 -4.53 -28.01 3.09
C GLY A 136 -3.16 -28.59 3.45
N PRO A 137 -2.80 -29.74 2.86
CA PRO A 137 -1.44 -30.27 2.92
C PRO A 137 -0.41 -29.24 2.41
N MET A 138 0.82 -29.30 2.93
CA MET A 138 1.93 -28.46 2.46
C MET A 138 2.38 -28.87 1.06
N ALA A 139 1.73 -28.32 0.03
CA ALA A 139 2.03 -28.62 -1.37
C ALA A 139 3.09 -27.66 -1.93
N PHE A 140 4.37 -28.05 -1.85
CA PHE A 140 5.47 -27.28 -2.45
C PHE A 140 5.50 -27.34 -3.98
N GLY A 141 4.93 -28.39 -4.58
CA GLY A 141 4.92 -28.58 -6.03
C GLY A 141 4.20 -27.44 -6.76
N GLY A 142 3.06 -26.99 -6.25
CA GLY A 142 2.32 -25.85 -6.82
C GLY A 142 3.13 -24.56 -6.79
N ALA A 143 3.79 -24.29 -5.66
CA ALA A 143 4.59 -23.09 -5.47
C ALA A 143 5.83 -23.09 -6.37
N LEU A 144 6.54 -24.23 -6.48
CA LEU A 144 7.67 -24.38 -7.39
C LEU A 144 7.26 -24.19 -8.85
N TRP A 145 6.12 -24.77 -9.25
CA TRP A 145 5.61 -24.63 -10.60
C TRP A 145 5.23 -23.18 -10.95
N ALA A 146 4.56 -22.49 -10.03
CA ALA A 146 4.26 -21.07 -10.15
C ALA A 146 5.54 -20.20 -10.20
N LEU A 147 6.55 -20.52 -9.40
CA LEU A 147 7.85 -19.84 -9.45
C LEU A 147 8.48 -19.92 -10.84
N LEU A 148 8.42 -21.09 -11.48
CA LEU A 148 9.04 -21.31 -12.80
C LEU A 148 8.24 -20.69 -13.95
N ILE A 149 6.91 -20.78 -13.94
CA ILE A 149 6.07 -20.38 -15.08
C ILE A 149 5.57 -18.94 -15.01
N ILE A 150 5.35 -18.43 -13.81
CA ILE A 150 4.88 -17.05 -13.61
C ILE A 150 6.05 -16.18 -13.18
N VAL A 151 6.69 -16.52 -12.07
CA VAL A 151 7.63 -15.60 -11.42
C VAL A 151 8.90 -15.39 -12.25
N LEU A 152 9.57 -16.47 -12.67
CA LEU A 152 10.83 -16.36 -13.37
C LEU A 152 10.72 -15.57 -14.70
N PRO A 153 9.73 -15.82 -15.58
CA PRO A 153 9.53 -15.00 -16.78
C PRO A 153 9.25 -13.53 -16.46
N ASN A 154 8.46 -13.25 -15.42
CA ASN A 154 8.17 -11.87 -15.00
C ASN A 154 9.45 -11.18 -14.51
N LEU A 155 10.28 -11.84 -13.70
CA LEU A 155 11.56 -11.27 -13.24
C LEU A 155 12.53 -11.00 -14.39
N ILE A 156 12.58 -11.87 -15.40
CA ILE A 156 13.39 -11.67 -16.61
C ILE A 156 12.89 -10.43 -17.37
N LEU A 157 11.58 -10.30 -17.58
CA LEU A 157 10.99 -9.15 -18.27
C LEU A 157 11.25 -7.84 -17.52
N ILE A 158 11.00 -7.81 -16.20
CA ILE A 158 11.25 -6.65 -15.35
C ILE A 158 12.73 -6.28 -15.41
N GLY A 159 13.63 -7.26 -15.23
CA GLY A 159 15.07 -7.07 -15.33
C GLY A 159 15.47 -6.49 -16.69
N ALA A 160 14.94 -7.03 -17.78
CA ALA A 160 15.22 -6.58 -19.13
C ALA A 160 14.86 -5.10 -19.35
N ILE A 161 13.67 -4.69 -18.92
CA ILE A 161 13.23 -3.29 -19.04
C ILE A 161 14.12 -2.36 -18.22
N LEU A 162 14.39 -2.73 -16.96
CA LEU A 162 15.20 -1.92 -16.05
C LEU A 162 16.66 -1.81 -16.49
N PHE A 163 17.29 -2.91 -16.91
CA PHE A 163 18.66 -2.89 -17.44
C PHE A 163 18.74 -2.07 -18.73
N THR A 164 17.72 -2.12 -19.58
CA THR A 164 17.65 -1.28 -20.78
C THR A 164 17.56 0.19 -20.41
N ALA A 165 16.70 0.55 -19.45
CA ALA A 165 16.58 1.93 -18.97
C ALA A 165 17.90 2.43 -18.34
N ALA A 166 18.56 1.60 -17.53
CA ALA A 166 19.85 1.92 -16.93
C ALA A 166 20.94 2.10 -18.01
N ALA A 167 20.99 1.20 -18.99
CA ALA A 167 21.95 1.22 -20.08
C ALA A 167 21.82 2.46 -20.98
N LEU A 168 20.59 2.86 -21.29
CA LEU A 168 20.31 4.01 -22.17
C LEU A 168 20.55 5.35 -21.49
N SER A 169 20.22 5.45 -20.20
CA SER A 169 20.23 6.72 -19.47
C SER A 169 21.48 6.97 -18.66
N GLY A 170 22.16 5.92 -18.19
CA GLY A 170 23.21 6.03 -17.17
C GLY A 170 22.74 6.64 -15.86
N SER A 171 21.43 6.66 -15.59
CA SER A 171 20.84 7.38 -14.47
C SER A 171 19.98 6.49 -13.56
N SER A 172 20.28 6.56 -12.27
CA SER A 172 19.52 5.91 -11.20
C SER A 172 18.06 6.39 -11.17
N THR A 173 17.84 7.68 -11.43
CA THR A 173 16.49 8.27 -11.43
C THR A 173 15.64 7.76 -12.59
N VAL A 174 16.23 7.60 -13.79
CA VAL A 174 15.52 7.08 -14.96
C VAL A 174 15.21 5.59 -14.79
N THR A 175 16.11 4.84 -14.17
CA THR A 175 15.89 3.43 -13.83
C THR A 175 14.75 3.28 -12.82
N ALA A 176 14.68 4.15 -11.81
CA ALA A 176 13.57 4.19 -10.85
C ALA A 176 12.24 4.54 -11.52
N VAL A 177 12.24 5.55 -12.40
CA VAL A 177 11.09 5.92 -13.24
C VAL A 177 10.62 4.75 -14.10
N ALA A 178 11.54 3.99 -14.70
CA ALA A 178 11.20 2.81 -15.47
C ALA A 178 10.52 1.74 -14.62
N GLY A 179 10.96 1.52 -13.37
CA GLY A 179 10.28 0.63 -12.42
C GLY A 179 8.83 1.04 -12.16
N ILE A 180 8.59 2.32 -11.86
CA ILE A 180 7.24 2.87 -11.72
C ILE A 180 6.45 2.71 -13.03
N GLY A 181 7.10 2.94 -14.17
CA GLY A 181 6.54 2.79 -15.50
C GLY A 181 6.11 1.35 -15.84
N ILE A 182 6.84 0.33 -15.38
CA ILE A 182 6.44 -1.09 -15.55
C ILE A 182 5.17 -1.36 -14.75
N TRP A 183 5.11 -0.87 -13.52
CA TRP A 183 3.91 -1.02 -12.69
C TRP A 183 2.72 -0.26 -13.28
N ALA A 184 2.96 0.95 -13.81
CA ALA A 184 1.98 1.72 -14.56
C ALA A 184 1.47 0.98 -15.80
N LEU A 185 2.39 0.43 -16.58
CA LEU A 185 2.11 -0.33 -17.79
C LEU A 185 1.20 -1.53 -17.49
N PHE A 186 1.41 -2.22 -16.37
CA PHE A 186 0.51 -3.29 -15.93
C PHE A 186 -0.92 -2.79 -15.73
N TRP A 187 -1.13 -1.68 -15.03
CA TRP A 187 -2.49 -1.15 -14.83
C TRP A 187 -3.14 -0.61 -16.11
N VAL A 188 -2.36 0.02 -17.00
CA VAL A 188 -2.85 0.45 -18.33
C VAL A 188 -3.28 -0.75 -19.16
N THR A 189 -2.42 -1.76 -19.25
CA THR A 189 -2.71 -2.98 -20.02
C THR A 189 -3.88 -3.75 -19.41
N ALA A 190 -3.98 -3.79 -18.08
CA ALA A 190 -5.12 -4.37 -17.39
C ALA A 190 -6.43 -3.64 -17.74
N LEU A 191 -6.40 -2.29 -17.83
CA LEU A 191 -7.56 -1.48 -18.19
C LEU A 191 -7.97 -1.66 -19.65
N LEU A 192 -7.02 -1.47 -20.57
CA LEU A 192 -7.29 -1.48 -22.01
C LEU A 192 -7.81 -2.82 -22.51
N VAL A 193 -7.60 -3.89 -21.74
CA VAL A 193 -7.94 -5.25 -22.13
C VAL A 193 -8.95 -5.90 -21.17
N ASP A 194 -9.67 -5.11 -20.36
CA ASP A 194 -10.74 -5.57 -19.46
C ASP A 194 -10.31 -6.75 -18.57
N SER A 195 -9.13 -6.62 -17.95
CA SER A 195 -8.52 -7.70 -17.18
C SER A 195 -9.40 -8.09 -15.98
N PRO A 196 -9.55 -9.40 -15.68
CA PRO A 196 -10.29 -9.89 -14.50
C PRO A 196 -9.79 -9.38 -13.15
N LEU A 197 -8.61 -8.77 -13.13
CA LEU A 197 -7.99 -8.22 -11.92
C LEU A 197 -8.49 -6.83 -11.55
N LEU A 198 -9.14 -6.12 -12.46
CA LEU A 198 -9.73 -4.82 -12.15
C LEU A 198 -11.09 -5.04 -11.50
N ALA A 199 -11.27 -4.46 -10.31
CA ALA A 199 -12.53 -4.55 -9.59
C ALA A 199 -13.66 -3.89 -10.42
N GLY A 200 -14.80 -4.58 -10.54
CA GLY A 200 -15.98 -4.10 -11.28
C GLY A 200 -16.05 -4.57 -12.74
N THR A 201 -14.94 -4.95 -13.38
CA THR A 201 -14.95 -5.46 -14.76
C THR A 201 -14.94 -6.99 -14.76
N ALA A 202 -16.09 -7.64 -14.58
CA ALA A 202 -16.23 -8.98 -15.14
C ALA A 202 -15.89 -8.87 -16.63
N PRO A 203 -14.99 -9.70 -17.22
CA PRO A 203 -14.72 -9.62 -18.66
C PRO A 203 -16.06 -9.78 -19.38
N PRO A 204 -16.56 -8.74 -20.07
CA PRO A 204 -17.92 -8.76 -20.62
C PRO A 204 -18.06 -9.82 -21.71
N SER A 205 -16.94 -10.28 -22.29
CA SER A 205 -16.90 -11.35 -23.29
C SER A 205 -15.68 -12.27 -23.13
N ALA A 206 -15.80 -13.51 -23.64
CA ALA A 206 -14.69 -14.45 -23.74
C ALA A 206 -13.54 -13.92 -24.63
N GLU A 207 -13.85 -13.04 -25.58
CA GLU A 207 -12.89 -12.40 -26.48
C GLU A 207 -12.05 -11.33 -25.78
N ALA A 208 -12.64 -10.55 -24.87
CA ALA A 208 -11.87 -9.59 -24.07
C ALA A 208 -10.82 -10.32 -23.21
N LEU A 209 -11.24 -11.38 -22.53
CA LEU A 209 -10.35 -12.22 -21.73
C LEU A 209 -9.26 -12.91 -22.57
N ALA A 210 -9.62 -13.37 -23.78
CA ALA A 210 -8.68 -13.93 -24.74
C ALA A 210 -7.55 -12.96 -25.12
N ARG A 211 -7.90 -11.69 -25.39
CA ARG A 211 -6.93 -10.64 -25.68
C ARG A 211 -6.07 -10.33 -24.46
N ALA A 212 -6.68 -10.26 -23.27
CA ALA A 212 -5.99 -9.97 -22.02
C ALA A 212 -4.93 -11.02 -21.72
N ALA A 213 -5.25 -12.29 -21.96
CA ALA A 213 -4.34 -13.40 -21.75
C ALA A 213 -3.04 -13.29 -22.56
N VAL A 214 -3.09 -12.75 -23.78
CA VAL A 214 -1.89 -12.59 -24.61
C VAL A 214 -1.15 -11.29 -24.26
N LEU A 215 -1.89 -10.19 -24.05
CA LEU A 215 -1.33 -8.85 -23.92
C LEU A 215 -0.88 -8.48 -22.49
N ASP A 216 -1.27 -9.24 -21.46
CA ASP A 216 -0.81 -8.99 -20.09
C ASP A 216 0.68 -9.40 -19.93
N PRO A 217 1.61 -8.46 -19.67
CA PRO A 217 3.04 -8.76 -19.53
C PRO A 217 3.38 -9.67 -18.34
N PHE A 218 2.51 -9.73 -17.33
CA PHE A 218 2.71 -10.57 -16.15
C PHE A 218 2.03 -11.95 -16.29
N GLY A 219 1.17 -12.10 -17.29
CA GLY A 219 0.40 -13.31 -17.63
C GLY A 219 -0.53 -13.80 -16.50
N LEU A 220 -0.97 -12.90 -15.64
CA LEU A 220 -2.04 -13.14 -14.67
C LEU A 220 -3.39 -13.29 -15.38
N SER A 221 -3.67 -12.50 -16.42
CA SER A 221 -4.90 -12.64 -17.22
C SER A 221 -4.98 -14.01 -17.90
N ALA A 222 -3.86 -14.55 -18.40
CA ALA A 222 -3.79 -15.90 -18.96
C ALA A 222 -4.04 -16.99 -17.90
N PHE A 223 -3.54 -16.76 -16.67
CA PHE A 223 -3.84 -17.62 -15.54
C PHE A 223 -5.34 -17.63 -15.22
N PHE A 224 -5.99 -16.46 -15.14
CA PHE A 224 -7.43 -16.38 -14.88
C PHE A 224 -8.27 -16.95 -16.02
N GLU A 225 -7.84 -16.81 -17.27
CA GLU A 225 -8.49 -17.45 -18.41
C GLU A 225 -8.49 -18.97 -18.28
N GLN A 226 -7.31 -19.57 -18.06
CA GLN A 226 -7.17 -21.03 -18.00
C GLN A 226 -7.92 -21.65 -16.80
N THR A 227 -8.03 -20.91 -15.70
CA THR A 227 -8.63 -21.38 -14.43
C THR A 227 -10.08 -20.94 -14.23
N ARG A 228 -10.64 -20.19 -15.20
CA ARG A 228 -12.01 -19.63 -15.13
C ARG A 228 -13.06 -20.68 -14.80
N TYR A 229 -12.98 -21.82 -15.48
CA TYR A 229 -13.97 -22.91 -15.37
C TYR A 229 -13.60 -23.98 -14.36
N TRP A 230 -12.50 -23.82 -13.61
CA TRP A 230 -12.10 -24.80 -12.62
C TRP A 230 -13.04 -24.82 -11.43
N THR A 231 -13.48 -26.02 -11.04
CA THR A 231 -14.22 -26.22 -9.79
C THR A 231 -13.33 -25.94 -8.57
N PRO A 232 -13.89 -25.70 -7.37
CA PRO A 232 -13.08 -25.53 -6.17
C PRO A 232 -12.12 -26.70 -5.90
N GLU A 233 -12.55 -27.93 -6.20
CA GLU A 233 -11.71 -29.13 -6.06
C GLU A 233 -10.54 -29.14 -7.06
N GLU A 234 -10.79 -28.76 -8.31
CA GLU A 234 -9.73 -28.61 -9.30
C GLU A 234 -8.75 -27.51 -8.91
N ARG A 235 -9.21 -26.37 -8.40
CA ARG A 235 -8.33 -25.28 -7.91
C ARG A 235 -7.42 -25.74 -6.76
N ASN A 236 -7.88 -26.70 -5.97
CA ASN A 236 -7.12 -27.23 -4.83
C ASN A 236 -6.02 -28.22 -5.23
N THR A 237 -6.11 -28.87 -6.39
CA THR A 237 -5.24 -30.01 -6.75
C THR A 237 -4.53 -29.84 -8.09
N ARG A 238 -5.16 -29.17 -9.04
CA ARG A 238 -4.70 -29.06 -10.44
C ARG A 238 -3.63 -28.00 -10.59
N LEU A 239 -2.55 -28.35 -11.28
CA LEU A 239 -1.52 -27.41 -11.72
C LEU A 239 -1.93 -26.72 -13.02
N MET A 240 -1.55 -25.46 -13.19
CA MET A 240 -1.71 -24.76 -14.46
C MET A 240 -0.87 -25.44 -15.56
N SER A 241 -1.39 -25.56 -16.77
CA SER A 241 -0.62 -26.17 -17.87
C SER A 241 0.03 -25.08 -18.72
N LEU A 242 1.29 -25.26 -19.10
CA LEU A 242 2.01 -24.36 -20.02
C LEU A 242 1.53 -24.59 -21.47
N SER A 243 0.27 -24.27 -21.73
CA SER A 243 -0.40 -24.50 -23.01
C SER A 243 -1.35 -23.35 -23.34
N GLY A 244 -1.89 -23.35 -24.56
CA GLY A 244 -2.82 -22.31 -25.02
C GLY A 244 -2.23 -20.91 -24.95
N ARG A 245 -3.05 -19.92 -24.57
CA ARG A 245 -2.65 -18.51 -24.54
C ARG A 245 -1.60 -18.20 -23.48
N LEU A 246 -1.49 -19.00 -22.42
CA LEU A 246 -0.41 -18.86 -21.44
C LEU A 246 0.95 -19.14 -22.09
N LEU A 247 1.08 -20.20 -22.89
CA LEU A 247 2.34 -20.47 -23.60
C LEU A 247 2.68 -19.35 -24.59
N VAL A 248 1.69 -18.89 -25.37
CA VAL A 248 1.85 -17.78 -26.32
C VAL A 248 2.31 -16.52 -25.60
N ASN A 249 1.71 -16.20 -24.46
CA ASN A 249 2.11 -15.09 -23.60
C ASN A 249 3.58 -15.21 -23.17
N ARG A 250 3.99 -16.37 -22.65
CA ARG A 250 5.37 -16.59 -22.18
C ARG A 250 6.39 -16.46 -23.30
N VAL A 251 6.10 -17.03 -24.47
CA VAL A 251 6.99 -16.91 -25.64
C VAL A 251 7.10 -15.46 -26.10
N LEU A 252 5.96 -14.75 -26.24
CA LEU A 252 5.94 -13.35 -26.68
C LEU A 252 6.78 -12.45 -25.78
N TRP A 253 6.50 -12.46 -24.48
CA TRP A 253 7.14 -11.54 -23.53
C TRP A 253 8.59 -11.91 -23.22
N LEU A 254 8.96 -13.20 -23.23
CA LEU A 254 10.36 -13.60 -23.14
C LEU A 254 11.15 -13.20 -24.40
N THR A 255 10.53 -13.23 -25.58
CA THR A 255 11.16 -12.77 -26.81
C THR A 255 11.43 -11.25 -26.77
N ILE A 256 10.44 -10.47 -26.29
CA ILE A 256 10.60 -9.03 -26.06
C ILE A 256 11.73 -8.77 -25.04
N ALA A 257 11.72 -9.49 -23.91
CA ALA A 257 12.74 -9.35 -22.87
C ALA A 257 14.14 -9.68 -23.40
N ALA A 258 14.29 -10.74 -24.19
CA ALA A 258 15.56 -11.10 -24.82
C ALA A 258 16.06 -10.00 -25.77
N GLY A 259 15.17 -9.43 -26.61
CA GLY A 259 15.49 -8.30 -27.47
C GLY A 259 15.98 -7.07 -26.69
N MET A 260 15.29 -6.74 -25.60
CA MET A 260 15.68 -5.63 -24.71
C MET A 260 17.04 -5.87 -24.04
N LEU A 261 17.29 -7.08 -23.52
CA LEU A 261 18.60 -7.42 -22.93
C LEU A 261 19.74 -7.32 -23.95
N ILE A 262 19.50 -7.69 -25.21
CA ILE A 262 20.49 -7.52 -26.30
C ILE A 262 20.77 -6.03 -26.53
N VAL A 263 19.74 -5.18 -26.53
CA VAL A 263 19.91 -3.72 -26.65
C VAL A 263 20.70 -3.16 -25.45
N ALA A 264 20.35 -3.55 -24.23
CA ALA A 264 21.03 -3.12 -23.01
C ALA A 264 22.52 -3.51 -23.02
N ALA A 265 22.83 -4.77 -23.39
CA ALA A 265 24.19 -5.27 -23.49
C ALA A 265 25.04 -4.51 -24.51
N ARG A 266 24.43 -4.06 -25.63
CA ARG A 266 25.10 -3.25 -26.66
C ARG A 266 25.34 -1.81 -26.21
N GLN A 267 24.39 -1.19 -25.51
CA GLN A 267 24.43 0.21 -25.08
C GLN A 267 25.38 0.45 -23.90
N MET A 268 25.53 -0.51 -22.99
CA MET A 268 26.50 -0.46 -21.88
C MET A 268 27.96 -0.60 -22.32
N ALA A 269 28.26 -0.47 -23.62
CA ALA A 269 29.63 -0.37 -24.11
C ALA A 269 30.33 0.86 -23.49
N PRO A 270 31.60 0.74 -23.05
CA PRO A 270 32.35 1.89 -22.57
C PRO A 270 32.40 2.94 -23.67
N ARG A 271 31.77 4.09 -23.45
CA ARG A 271 32.09 5.30 -24.21
C ARG A 271 33.43 5.78 -23.69
N THR A 272 34.52 5.28 -24.27
CA THR A 272 35.81 5.96 -24.20
C THR A 272 35.72 7.24 -25.03
N ARG A 273 34.94 8.21 -24.53
CA ARG A 273 35.21 9.60 -24.88
C ARG A 273 36.46 9.92 -24.07
N ALA A 274 37.62 9.63 -24.66
CA ALA A 274 38.87 10.23 -24.25
C ALA A 274 38.69 11.74 -24.42
N ALA A 275 38.05 12.37 -23.46
CA ALA A 275 38.16 13.79 -23.28
C ALA A 275 39.63 13.97 -22.96
N ARG A 276 40.39 14.38 -23.98
CA ARG A 276 41.76 14.88 -23.88
C ARG A 276 41.67 16.12 -23.01
N ARG A 277 41.44 15.94 -21.71
CA ARG A 277 41.36 17.01 -20.74
C ARG A 277 42.81 17.37 -20.54
N VAL A 278 43.22 18.41 -21.26
CA VAL A 278 44.46 19.13 -20.95
C VAL A 278 44.33 19.52 -19.49
N ILE A 279 45.03 18.79 -18.63
CA ILE A 279 45.22 19.18 -17.24
C ILE A 279 46.10 20.42 -17.33
N ARG A 280 45.47 21.58 -17.40
CA ARG A 280 46.17 22.84 -17.15
C ARG A 280 46.66 22.75 -15.71
N PRO A 281 47.97 22.90 -15.45
CA PRO A 281 48.46 22.95 -14.08
C PRO A 281 47.70 24.06 -13.35
N ALA A 282 47.09 23.71 -12.22
CA ALA A 282 46.39 24.67 -11.39
C ALA A 282 47.40 25.74 -10.97
N ARG A 283 47.19 26.98 -11.44
CA ARG A 283 47.92 28.13 -10.91
C ARG A 283 47.63 28.16 -9.41
N HIS A 284 48.67 28.06 -8.60
CA HIS A 284 48.56 28.31 -7.17
C HIS A 284 48.17 29.77 -6.99
N GLU A 285 46.88 30.06 -6.98
CA GLU A 285 46.37 31.27 -6.39
C GLU A 285 46.57 31.14 -4.88
N THR A 286 47.32 32.09 -4.33
CA THR A 286 47.47 32.30 -2.90
C THR A 286 46.09 32.24 -2.26
N ALA A 287 45.95 31.36 -1.26
CA ALA A 287 44.73 31.23 -0.49
C ALA A 287 44.29 32.63 -0.04
N PRO A 288 43.04 33.06 -0.34
CA PRO A 288 42.56 34.35 0.13
C PRO A 288 42.66 34.36 1.66
N THR A 289 43.26 35.41 2.20
CA THR A 289 43.26 35.67 3.63
C THR A 289 41.82 35.67 4.11
N LEU A 290 41.45 34.65 4.90
CA LEU A 290 40.13 34.54 5.49
C LEU A 290 39.88 35.80 6.33
N PRO A 291 38.82 36.58 6.06
CA PRO A 291 38.38 37.59 7.01
C PRO A 291 38.05 36.86 8.32
N SER A 292 38.79 37.21 9.38
CA SER A 292 38.50 36.76 10.74
C SER A 292 37.14 37.32 11.16
N ASP A 293 36.33 36.44 11.76
CA ASP A 293 35.23 36.77 12.67
C ASP A 293 34.22 37.83 12.22
N ALA A 294 33.37 37.43 11.27
CA ALA A 294 32.01 37.97 11.24
C ALA A 294 31.03 36.80 11.34
N THR A 295 30.80 36.29 12.55
CA THR A 295 29.57 35.57 12.87
C THR A 295 28.42 36.57 12.79
N HIS A 296 27.99 36.89 11.57
CA HIS A 296 26.77 37.65 11.37
C HIS A 296 25.61 36.80 11.89
N ALA A 297 25.17 37.10 13.12
CA ALA A 297 23.95 36.54 13.68
C ALA A 297 22.81 36.83 12.70
N ILE A 298 22.28 35.79 12.08
CA ILE A 298 21.18 35.93 11.13
C ILE A 298 19.98 36.46 11.91
N SER A 299 19.50 37.65 11.53
CA SER A 299 18.29 38.24 12.11
C SER A 299 17.08 37.32 11.86
N ALA A 300 16.03 37.44 12.67
CA ALA A 300 14.81 36.63 12.49
C ALA A 300 14.21 36.78 11.07
N LEU A 301 14.28 37.99 10.50
CA LEU A 301 13.87 38.27 9.11
C LEU A 301 14.78 37.55 8.08
N GLY A 302 16.08 37.50 8.32
CA GLY A 302 17.04 36.73 7.52
C GLY A 302 16.79 35.22 7.59
N ALA A 303 16.41 34.70 8.77
CA ALA A 303 16.09 33.29 8.97
C ALA A 303 14.81 32.89 8.22
N TRP A 304 13.78 33.74 8.22
CA TRP A 304 12.56 33.53 7.44
C TRP A 304 12.82 33.58 5.94
N ALA A 305 13.59 34.56 5.47
CA ALA A 305 13.97 34.66 4.06
C ALA A 305 14.77 33.43 3.60
N THR A 306 15.67 32.92 4.46
CA THR A 306 16.44 31.70 4.25
C THR A 306 15.52 30.49 4.15
N TRP A 307 14.61 30.29 5.12
CA TRP A 307 13.63 29.21 5.10
C TRP A 307 12.80 29.22 3.81
N ARG A 308 12.23 30.36 3.41
CA ARG A 308 11.45 30.48 2.16
C ARG A 308 12.25 30.08 0.92
N ARG A 309 13.52 30.49 0.84
CA ARG A 309 14.39 30.16 -0.30
C ARG A 309 14.72 28.67 -0.32
N LEU A 310 15.05 28.09 0.83
CA LEU A 310 15.28 26.64 0.95
C LEU A 310 14.01 25.86 0.62
N THR A 311 12.85 26.22 1.17
CA THR A 311 11.57 25.56 0.88
C THR A 311 11.24 25.62 -0.60
N ARG A 312 11.42 26.78 -1.26
CA ARG A 312 11.23 26.91 -2.70
C ARG A 312 12.19 26.02 -3.49
N HIS A 313 13.45 25.91 -3.06
CA HIS A 313 14.44 25.03 -3.68
C HIS A 313 14.03 23.56 -3.54
N GLU A 314 13.75 23.11 -2.32
CA GLU A 314 13.33 21.73 -2.04
C GLU A 314 12.06 21.36 -2.80
N LEU A 315 11.05 22.23 -2.77
CA LEU A 315 9.79 22.01 -3.48
C LEU A 315 10.01 21.94 -5.00
N ARG A 316 10.82 22.83 -5.57
CA ARG A 316 11.11 22.81 -7.01
C ARG A 316 11.86 21.55 -7.40
N THR A 317 12.83 21.11 -6.59
CA THR A 317 13.62 19.90 -6.87
C THR A 317 12.75 18.65 -6.74
N ALA A 318 11.90 18.55 -5.73
CA ALA A 318 11.00 17.43 -5.54
C ALA A 318 9.92 17.37 -6.63
N LEU A 319 9.18 18.48 -6.86
CA LEU A 319 8.06 18.51 -7.81
C LEU A 319 8.49 18.42 -9.28
N ARG A 320 9.70 18.91 -9.65
CA ARG A 320 10.24 18.74 -11.02
C ARG A 320 11.06 17.47 -11.19
N SER A 321 11.20 16.64 -10.16
CA SER A 321 11.89 15.36 -10.33
C SER A 321 11.11 14.48 -11.31
N TRP A 322 11.81 13.83 -12.23
CA TRP A 322 11.18 12.90 -13.17
C TRP A 322 10.42 11.78 -12.45
N ALA A 323 10.95 11.31 -11.31
CA ALA A 323 10.29 10.34 -10.46
C ALA A 323 8.92 10.83 -9.97
N PHE A 324 8.82 12.08 -9.49
CA PHE A 324 7.56 12.62 -9.00
C PHE A 324 6.57 12.86 -10.14
N VAL A 325 7.02 13.41 -11.27
CA VAL A 325 6.15 13.67 -12.43
C VAL A 325 5.52 12.38 -12.95
N VAL A 326 6.32 11.32 -13.13
CA VAL A 326 5.81 10.02 -13.58
C VAL A 326 4.85 9.42 -12.56
N LEU A 327 5.15 9.57 -11.27
CA LEU A 327 4.30 9.08 -10.19
C LEU A 327 2.96 9.82 -10.12
N VAL A 328 2.93 11.13 -10.36
CA VAL A 328 1.69 11.93 -10.45
C VAL A 328 0.88 11.53 -11.68
N LEU A 329 1.52 11.34 -12.83
CA LEU A 329 0.84 10.86 -14.04
C LEU A 329 0.21 9.48 -13.82
N PHE A 330 0.97 8.58 -13.20
CA PHE A 330 0.47 7.27 -12.81
C PHE A 330 -0.71 7.38 -11.83
N TRP A 331 -0.59 8.23 -10.81
CA TRP A 331 -1.64 8.49 -9.85
C TRP A 331 -2.92 8.99 -10.54
N MET A 332 -2.81 9.99 -11.42
CA MET A 332 -3.95 10.54 -12.16
C MET A 332 -4.65 9.47 -13.00
N MET A 333 -3.87 8.59 -13.62
CA MET A 333 -4.39 7.47 -14.40
C MET A 333 -5.09 6.44 -13.51
N ALA A 334 -4.47 6.01 -12.41
CA ALA A 334 -5.07 5.07 -11.46
C ALA A 334 -6.37 5.62 -10.86
N ALA A 335 -6.36 6.89 -10.44
CA ALA A 335 -7.55 7.62 -9.99
C ALA A 335 -8.64 7.63 -11.07
N GLY A 336 -8.28 7.93 -12.32
CA GLY A 336 -9.22 7.93 -13.43
C GLY A 336 -9.83 6.55 -13.70
N ILE A 337 -9.01 5.50 -13.64
CA ILE A 337 -9.46 4.10 -13.79
C ILE A 337 -10.49 3.73 -12.72
N GLU A 338 -10.17 3.99 -11.45
CA GLU A 338 -11.06 3.65 -10.33
C GLU A 338 -12.41 4.37 -10.45
N ILE A 339 -12.40 5.66 -10.81
CA ILE A 339 -13.62 6.44 -11.00
C ILE A 339 -14.42 5.94 -12.21
N VAL A 340 -13.78 5.75 -13.37
CA VAL A 340 -14.46 5.30 -14.60
C VAL A 340 -15.00 3.88 -14.45
N SER A 341 -14.23 2.97 -13.83
CA SER A 341 -14.67 1.59 -13.59
C SER A 341 -15.94 1.58 -12.77
N GLU A 342 -15.99 2.34 -11.68
CA GLU A 342 -17.18 2.40 -10.81
C GLU A 342 -18.39 3.02 -11.51
N VAL A 343 -18.18 4.10 -12.28
CA VAL A 343 -19.27 4.79 -12.97
C VAL A 343 -19.87 3.93 -14.10
N THR A 344 -19.02 3.20 -14.83
CA THR A 344 -19.44 2.41 -16.01
C THR A 344 -19.88 1.00 -15.67
N SER A 345 -19.28 0.40 -14.65
CA SER A 345 -19.36 -1.02 -14.31
C SER A 345 -19.50 -1.18 -12.79
N GLY A 346 -20.36 -0.38 -12.17
CA GLY A 346 -20.67 -0.44 -10.73
C GLY A 346 -21.21 -1.81 -10.32
N GLU A 347 -21.54 -1.97 -9.04
CA GLU A 347 -21.98 -3.27 -8.50
C GLU A 347 -23.11 -3.89 -9.35
N TYR A 348 -22.91 -5.14 -9.79
CA TYR A 348 -23.81 -5.88 -10.68
C TYR A 348 -24.00 -5.29 -12.10
N GLY A 349 -23.06 -4.48 -12.58
CA GLY A 349 -23.12 -3.84 -13.90
C GLY A 349 -24.07 -2.63 -13.95
N ALA A 350 -24.46 -2.09 -12.79
CA ALA A 350 -25.24 -0.88 -12.72
C ALA A 350 -24.39 0.34 -13.11
N ARG A 351 -24.95 1.23 -13.93
CA ARG A 351 -24.33 2.52 -14.23
C ARG A 351 -24.64 3.50 -13.10
N LEU A 352 -23.59 4.00 -12.46
CA LEU A 352 -23.72 5.00 -11.41
C LEU A 352 -23.61 6.41 -12.00
N LEU A 353 -24.28 7.37 -11.37
CA LEU A 353 -24.05 8.77 -11.69
C LEU A 353 -22.69 9.19 -11.11
N PRO A 354 -21.84 9.93 -11.85
CA PRO A 354 -20.53 10.36 -11.37
C PRO A 354 -20.66 11.53 -10.37
N THR A 355 -21.44 11.36 -9.30
CA THR A 355 -21.59 12.39 -8.26
C THR A 355 -20.26 12.63 -7.54
N THR A 356 -20.12 13.81 -6.93
CA THR A 356 -18.89 14.13 -6.18
C THR A 356 -18.66 13.17 -5.01
N ALA A 357 -19.72 12.55 -4.49
CA ALA A 357 -19.63 11.52 -3.49
C ALA A 357 -18.85 10.29 -3.98
N VAL A 358 -19.26 9.73 -5.13
CA VAL A 358 -18.62 8.55 -5.74
C VAL A 358 -17.17 8.85 -6.09
N VAL A 359 -16.91 10.03 -6.69
CA VAL A 359 -15.56 10.47 -7.04
C VAL A 359 -14.66 10.53 -5.80
N VAL A 360 -15.11 11.18 -4.73
CA VAL A 360 -14.31 11.32 -3.51
C VAL A 360 -14.06 9.96 -2.86
N ASP A 361 -15.10 9.14 -2.71
CA ASP A 361 -15.01 7.84 -2.05
C ASP A 361 -13.99 6.93 -2.76
N ARG A 362 -14.03 6.89 -4.09
CA ARG A 362 -13.09 6.09 -4.91
C ARG A 362 -11.66 6.59 -4.90
N LEU A 363 -11.44 7.87 -4.57
CA LEU A 363 -10.10 8.42 -4.43
C LEU A 363 -9.45 8.10 -3.08
N LEU A 364 -10.23 7.88 -2.01
CA LEU A 364 -9.70 7.79 -0.63
C LEU A 364 -8.67 6.67 -0.46
N GLN A 365 -9.02 5.44 -0.85
CA GLN A 365 -8.14 4.28 -0.64
C GLN A 365 -6.88 4.32 -1.53
N PRO A 366 -6.97 4.55 -2.86
CA PRO A 366 -5.80 4.70 -3.71
C PRO A 366 -4.88 5.84 -3.27
N LEU A 367 -5.45 7.00 -2.88
CA LEU A 367 -4.68 8.13 -2.38
C LEU A 367 -3.90 7.79 -1.11
N GLY A 368 -4.53 7.07 -0.18
CA GLY A 368 -3.89 6.61 1.05
C GLY A 368 -2.69 5.71 0.76
N MET A 369 -2.87 4.68 -0.06
CA MET A 369 -1.80 3.72 -0.40
C MET A 369 -0.65 4.37 -1.17
N LEU A 370 -0.95 5.10 -2.24
CA LEU A 370 0.06 5.74 -3.07
C LEU A 370 0.75 6.88 -2.33
N GLY A 371 -0.02 7.70 -1.60
CA GLY A 371 0.51 8.78 -0.77
C GLY A 371 1.53 8.29 0.25
N MET A 372 1.27 7.17 0.93
CA MET A 372 2.23 6.55 1.85
C MET A 372 3.52 6.11 1.14
N ILE A 373 3.42 5.47 -0.03
CA ILE A 373 4.59 5.05 -0.82
C ILE A 373 5.42 6.26 -1.27
N VAL A 374 4.74 7.32 -1.75
CA VAL A 374 5.38 8.58 -2.17
C VAL A 374 6.15 9.18 -1.01
N LEU A 375 5.51 9.31 0.16
CA LEU A 375 6.14 9.87 1.36
C LEU A 375 7.33 9.03 1.82
N LEU A 376 7.20 7.70 1.79
CA LEU A 376 8.27 6.78 2.15
C LEU A 376 9.52 6.97 1.28
N TYR A 377 9.33 7.01 -0.03
CA TYR A 377 10.43 7.17 -0.99
C TYR A 377 11.04 8.58 -0.93
N PHE A 378 10.21 9.63 -1.05
CA PHE A 378 10.69 11.01 -1.12
C PHE A 378 11.26 11.52 0.20
N ALA A 379 10.83 11.00 1.34
CA ALA A 379 11.49 11.31 2.60
C ALA A 379 12.95 10.84 2.58
N GLY A 380 13.21 9.64 2.05
CA GLY A 380 14.56 9.11 1.88
C GLY A 380 15.37 9.88 0.85
N ASP A 381 14.75 10.30 -0.25
CA ASP A 381 15.42 11.10 -1.29
C ASP A 381 15.79 12.50 -0.79
N ILE A 382 14.82 13.26 -0.26
CA ILE A 382 15.00 14.66 0.18
C ILE A 382 16.01 14.75 1.34
N VAL A 383 15.89 13.90 2.36
CA VAL A 383 16.75 13.97 3.56
C VAL A 383 18.19 13.55 3.25
N TRP A 384 18.40 12.59 2.34
CA TRP A 384 19.73 12.06 2.03
C TRP A 384 20.39 12.66 0.78
N ARG A 385 19.67 13.47 -0.01
CA ARG A 385 20.15 14.03 -1.28
C ARG A 385 21.54 14.66 -1.18
N ASP A 386 21.75 15.49 -0.16
CA ASP A 386 23.01 16.22 0.01
C ASP A 386 24.18 15.30 0.40
N ARG A 387 23.90 14.18 1.09
CA ARG A 387 24.92 13.17 1.42
C ARG A 387 25.27 12.29 0.23
N VAL A 388 24.25 11.86 -0.52
CA VAL A 388 24.44 11.04 -1.73
C VAL A 388 25.21 11.80 -2.80
N SER A 389 24.97 13.11 -2.93
CA SER A 389 25.72 13.98 -3.85
C SER A 389 27.09 14.43 -3.33
N GLY A 390 27.46 14.07 -2.09
CA GLY A 390 28.70 14.51 -1.44
C GLY A 390 28.71 15.97 -1.01
N MET A 391 27.63 16.73 -1.20
CA MET A 391 27.54 18.16 -0.87
C MET A 391 27.30 18.45 0.62
N HIS A 392 27.01 17.44 1.42
CA HIS A 392 26.66 17.61 2.84
C HIS A 392 27.66 18.49 3.63
N ALA A 393 28.98 18.33 3.41
CA ALA A 393 30.01 19.14 4.06
C ALA A 393 29.92 20.63 3.68
N LEU A 394 29.64 20.95 2.40
CA LEU A 394 29.40 22.32 1.95
C LEU A 394 28.13 22.90 2.57
N THR A 395 27.05 22.10 2.61
CA THR A 395 25.79 22.55 3.20
C THR A 395 25.93 22.78 4.70
N ASP A 396 26.64 21.94 5.42
CA ASP A 396 26.83 22.06 6.88
C ASP A 396 27.74 23.22 7.27
N ALA A 397 28.62 23.67 6.38
CA ALA A 397 29.42 24.88 6.56
C ALA A 397 28.62 26.18 6.35
N THR A 398 27.40 26.13 5.81
CA THR A 398 26.57 27.33 5.63
C THR A 398 25.99 27.80 6.97
N PRO A 399 25.83 29.13 7.18
CA PRO A 399 25.24 29.67 8.41
C PRO A 399 23.73 29.45 8.51
N ALA A 400 23.12 28.65 7.63
CA ALA A 400 21.68 28.44 7.57
C ALA A 400 21.15 27.81 8.88
N PRO A 401 20.12 28.40 9.53
CA PRO A 401 19.55 27.85 10.76
C PRO A 401 19.04 26.42 10.54
N ALA A 402 19.34 25.53 11.47
CA ALA A 402 18.97 24.13 11.32
C ALA A 402 17.45 23.88 11.31
N LEU A 403 16.67 24.68 12.06
CA LEU A 403 15.21 24.66 11.98
C LEU A 403 14.71 25.10 10.60
N ALA A 404 15.39 26.06 9.97
CA ALA A 404 15.05 26.48 8.61
C ALA A 404 15.31 25.33 7.61
N ARG A 405 16.41 24.59 7.77
CA ARG A 405 16.71 23.43 6.92
C ARG A 405 15.71 22.29 7.12
N LEU A 406 15.52 21.82 8.35
CA LEU A 406 14.56 20.75 8.66
C LEU A 406 13.15 21.12 8.24
N GLY A 407 12.71 22.35 8.54
CA GLY A 407 11.40 22.85 8.15
C GLY A 407 11.22 22.91 6.63
N SER A 408 12.26 23.28 5.87
CA SER A 408 12.18 23.31 4.41
C SER A 408 12.03 21.92 3.78
N GLN A 409 12.76 20.93 4.30
CA GLN A 409 12.67 19.55 3.82
C GLN A 409 11.32 18.93 4.19
N LEU A 410 10.85 19.15 5.43
CA LEU A 410 9.55 18.69 5.87
C LEU A 410 8.42 19.30 5.04
N THR A 411 8.44 20.62 4.82
CA THR A 411 7.39 21.27 4.01
C THR A 411 7.39 20.81 2.56
N ALA A 412 8.55 20.59 1.95
CA ALA A 412 8.63 20.01 0.62
C ALA A 412 8.06 18.59 0.56
N LEU A 413 8.34 17.75 1.56
CA LEU A 413 7.79 16.40 1.67
C LEU A 413 6.27 16.41 1.85
N LEU A 414 5.76 17.27 2.74
CA LEU A 414 4.33 17.38 3.04
C LEU A 414 3.52 18.00 1.90
N ALA A 415 4.15 18.75 1.00
CA ALA A 415 3.49 19.27 -0.20
C ALA A 415 3.18 18.18 -1.23
N LEU A 416 3.91 17.06 -1.23
CA LEU A 416 3.72 15.98 -2.21
C LEU A 416 2.34 15.33 -2.15
N PRO A 417 1.83 14.86 -0.98
CA PRO A 417 0.46 14.31 -0.90
C PRO A 417 -0.61 15.35 -1.20
N VAL A 418 -0.37 16.65 -0.96
CA VAL A 418 -1.31 17.72 -1.34
C VAL A 418 -1.41 17.82 -2.87
N VAL A 419 -0.30 17.71 -3.59
CA VAL A 419 -0.32 17.69 -5.06
C VAL A 419 -1.05 16.47 -5.59
N LEU A 420 -0.86 15.29 -4.98
CA LEU A 420 -1.62 14.09 -5.34
C LEU A 420 -3.12 14.32 -5.11
N LEU A 421 -3.51 14.85 -3.95
CA LEU A 421 -4.92 15.15 -3.67
C LEU A 421 -5.52 16.11 -4.69
N VAL A 422 -4.86 17.24 -4.97
CA VAL A 422 -5.35 18.24 -5.93
C VAL A 422 -5.47 17.66 -7.34
N THR A 423 -4.48 16.90 -7.78
CA THR A 423 -4.51 16.28 -9.12
C THR A 423 -5.55 15.17 -9.23
N GLY A 424 -5.78 14.38 -8.17
CA GLY A 424 -6.84 13.37 -8.13
C GLY A 424 -8.24 13.98 -8.17
N LEU A 425 -8.48 15.04 -7.40
CA LEU A 425 -9.72 15.81 -7.48
C LEU A 425 -9.91 16.43 -8.88
N GLY A 426 -8.83 16.94 -9.48
CA GLY A 426 -8.85 17.45 -10.86
C GLY A 426 -9.23 16.40 -11.90
N VAL A 427 -8.76 15.16 -11.76
CA VAL A 427 -9.18 14.03 -12.62
C VAL A 427 -10.67 13.74 -12.44
N GLY A 428 -11.14 13.69 -11.20
CA GLY A 428 -12.57 13.49 -10.92
C GLY A 428 -13.47 14.54 -11.57
N LEU A 429 -13.07 15.81 -11.50
CA LEU A 429 -13.78 16.89 -12.20
C LEU A 429 -13.71 16.75 -13.72
N GLY A 430 -12.56 16.38 -14.26
CA GLY A 430 -12.41 16.13 -15.70
C GLY A 430 -13.38 15.05 -16.18
N ILE A 431 -13.55 13.98 -15.42
CA ILE A 431 -14.49 12.89 -15.72
C ILE A 431 -15.94 13.36 -15.62
N GLN A 432 -16.29 14.10 -14.56
CA GLN A 432 -17.62 14.70 -14.41
C GLN A 432 -18.00 15.59 -15.59
N VAL A 433 -17.08 16.44 -16.04
CA VAL A 433 -17.25 17.29 -17.23
C VAL A 433 -17.41 16.43 -18.49
N ALA A 434 -16.56 15.41 -18.67
CA ALA A 434 -16.61 14.53 -19.85
C ALA A 434 -17.93 13.74 -19.95
N LEU A 435 -18.53 13.38 -18.81
CA LEU A 435 -19.81 12.66 -18.74
C LEU A 435 -21.03 13.59 -18.65
N GLY A 436 -20.84 14.90 -18.74
CA GLY A 436 -21.91 15.90 -18.71
C GLY A 436 -22.61 16.06 -17.34
N HIS A 437 -22.02 15.57 -16.26
CA HIS A 437 -22.57 15.58 -14.90
C HIS A 437 -21.63 16.34 -13.96
N VAL A 438 -21.68 17.67 -13.99
CA VAL A 438 -20.82 18.52 -13.15
C VAL A 438 -21.57 18.88 -11.86
N GLU A 439 -21.14 18.29 -10.75
CA GLU A 439 -21.69 18.58 -9.42
C GLU A 439 -20.60 19.12 -8.49
N TRP A 440 -20.34 20.43 -8.55
CA TRP A 440 -19.26 21.04 -7.76
C TRP A 440 -19.69 21.31 -6.31
N ARG A 441 -19.14 20.55 -5.35
CA ARG A 441 -19.40 20.72 -3.90
C ARG A 441 -18.10 21.04 -3.15
N PRO A 442 -17.70 22.32 -3.05
CA PRO A 442 -16.43 22.74 -2.43
C PRO A 442 -16.23 22.23 -1.00
N LEU A 443 -17.31 22.21 -0.22
CA LEU A 443 -17.26 21.78 1.18
C LEU A 443 -16.90 20.29 1.32
N VAL A 444 -17.40 19.45 0.40
CA VAL A 444 -17.08 18.02 0.36
C VAL A 444 -15.60 17.84 0.03
N LEU A 445 -15.09 18.56 -0.97
CA LEU A 445 -13.68 18.50 -1.39
C LEU A 445 -12.72 18.97 -0.30
N LEU A 446 -13.06 20.05 0.41
CA LEU A 446 -12.32 20.50 1.60
C LEU A 446 -12.38 19.46 2.72
N GLY A 447 -13.55 18.83 2.92
CA GLY A 447 -13.72 17.70 3.81
C GLY A 447 -12.80 16.53 3.43
N THR A 448 -12.69 16.19 2.15
CA THR A 448 -11.78 15.15 1.66
C THR A 448 -10.33 15.52 1.94
N ALA A 449 -9.94 16.78 1.72
CA ALA A 449 -8.60 17.26 2.05
C ALA A 449 -8.27 17.12 3.53
N TRP A 450 -9.25 17.37 4.40
CA TRP A 450 -9.09 17.20 5.84
C TRP A 450 -9.00 15.71 6.25
N HIS A 451 -9.97 14.89 5.83
CA HIS A 451 -10.08 13.49 6.27
C HIS A 451 -9.00 12.60 5.64
N ALA A 452 -8.65 12.80 4.37
CA ALA A 452 -7.64 12.01 3.67
C ALA A 452 -6.23 12.60 3.77
N GLY A 453 -6.13 13.93 3.77
CA GLY A 453 -4.83 14.62 3.79
C GLY A 453 -4.17 14.58 5.15
N LEU A 454 -4.90 14.82 6.24
CA LEU A 454 -4.32 14.86 7.59
C LEU A 454 -3.59 13.55 7.98
N PRO A 455 -4.17 12.34 7.79
CA PRO A 455 -3.46 11.09 8.05
C PRO A 455 -2.15 10.96 7.27
N LEU A 456 -2.15 11.33 5.98
CA LEU A 456 -0.96 11.30 5.14
C LEU A 456 0.10 12.29 5.60
N LEU A 457 -0.31 13.50 6.00
CA LEU A 457 0.63 14.50 6.53
C LEU A 457 1.30 14.02 7.82
N LEU A 458 0.52 13.41 8.73
CA LEU A 458 1.01 12.80 9.97
C LEU A 458 1.95 11.63 9.69
N PHE A 459 1.60 10.78 8.72
CA PHE A 459 2.48 9.71 8.24
C PHE A 459 3.80 10.25 7.70
N GLY A 460 3.75 11.32 6.89
CA GLY A 460 4.91 12.03 6.35
C GLY A 460 5.84 12.57 7.45
N VAL A 461 5.28 13.14 8.52
CA VAL A 461 6.06 13.55 9.70
C VAL A 461 6.76 12.35 10.34
N GLY A 462 6.05 11.24 10.54
CA GLY A 462 6.62 10.02 11.12
C GLY A 462 7.80 9.46 10.31
N VAL A 463 7.62 9.29 9.00
CA VAL A 463 8.69 8.82 8.10
C VAL A 463 9.85 9.81 8.04
N PHE A 464 9.58 11.11 7.96
CA PHE A 464 10.62 12.14 7.98
C PHE A 464 11.48 12.04 9.25
N THR A 465 10.84 11.93 10.43
CA THR A 465 11.55 11.75 11.71
C THR A 465 12.41 10.49 11.71
N LEU A 466 11.91 9.37 11.19
CA LEU A 466 12.71 8.13 11.06
C LEU A 466 13.93 8.34 10.16
N GLN A 467 13.77 9.02 9.02
CA GLN A 467 14.87 9.33 8.09
C GLN A 467 15.92 10.26 8.69
N VAL A 468 15.50 11.21 9.54
CA VAL A 468 16.42 12.12 10.23
C VAL A 468 17.16 11.43 11.37
N ILE A 469 16.51 10.52 12.11
CA ILE A 469 17.08 9.88 13.30
C ILE A 469 18.00 8.70 12.92
N ILE A 470 17.56 7.84 12.01
CA ILE A 470 18.27 6.59 11.72
C ILE A 470 19.50 6.88 10.82
N PRO A 471 20.70 6.40 11.19
CA PRO A 471 21.96 6.73 10.49
C PRO A 471 22.15 6.02 9.14
N ASN A 472 21.17 5.25 8.68
CA ASN A 472 21.22 4.54 7.41
C ASN A 472 19.90 4.72 6.67
N ARG A 473 19.96 5.29 5.46
CA ARG A 473 18.81 5.54 4.57
C ARG A 473 17.92 4.30 4.40
N TRP A 474 18.52 3.13 4.20
CA TRP A 474 17.78 1.89 3.94
C TRP A 474 17.11 1.35 5.20
N VAL A 475 17.79 1.42 6.34
CA VAL A 475 17.19 1.02 7.64
C VAL A 475 16.05 1.97 8.01
N ALA A 476 16.20 3.27 7.74
CA ALA A 476 15.14 4.25 7.95
C ALA A 476 13.92 3.97 7.08
N MET A 477 14.15 3.61 5.82
CA MET A 477 13.09 3.22 4.90
C MET A 477 12.39 1.93 5.36
N MET A 478 13.12 0.94 5.87
CA MET A 478 12.53 -0.26 6.47
C MET A 478 11.68 0.05 7.69
N ALA A 479 12.16 0.90 8.59
CA ALA A 479 11.38 1.37 9.73
C ALA A 479 10.09 2.08 9.28
N GLY A 480 10.16 2.87 8.20
CA GLY A 480 8.99 3.51 7.59
C GLY A 480 7.98 2.51 7.01
N ILE A 481 8.42 1.40 6.42
CA ILE A 481 7.53 0.32 5.96
C ILE A 481 6.83 -0.34 7.15
N VAL A 482 7.58 -0.67 8.21
CA VAL A 482 7.00 -1.24 9.44
C VAL A 482 5.97 -0.28 10.05
N LEU A 483 6.25 1.02 10.04
CA LEU A 483 5.30 2.05 10.47
C LEU A 483 4.03 2.07 9.62
N ALA A 484 4.14 1.93 8.29
CA ALA A 484 2.99 1.85 7.39
C ALA A 484 2.12 0.61 7.66
N LEU A 485 2.75 -0.56 7.80
CA LEU A 485 2.06 -1.82 8.13
C LEU A 485 1.43 -1.80 9.53
N ALA A 486 2.03 -1.08 10.47
CA ALA A 486 1.45 -0.85 11.79
C ALA A 486 0.18 0.03 11.71
N GLY A 487 0.22 1.10 10.90
CA GLY A 487 -0.93 1.97 10.66
C GLY A 487 -2.10 1.23 10.00
N SER A 488 -1.83 0.40 8.99
CA SER A 488 -2.85 -0.40 8.31
C SER A 488 -3.52 -1.45 9.22
N GLY A 489 -2.90 -1.79 10.36
CA GLY A 489 -3.40 -2.81 11.28
C GLY A 489 -3.15 -4.24 10.81
N GLU A 490 -2.27 -4.41 9.82
CA GLU A 490 -1.87 -5.71 9.28
C GLU A 490 -0.87 -6.43 10.18
N LEU A 491 -0.18 -5.70 11.06
CA LEU A 491 0.75 -6.30 12.02
C LEU A 491 0.00 -7.10 13.10
N PRO A 492 0.33 -8.40 13.30
CA PRO A 492 -0.27 -9.20 14.35
C PRO A 492 0.02 -8.60 15.73
N GLY A 493 -1.01 -8.45 16.56
CA GLY A 493 -0.93 -7.87 17.91
C GLY A 493 -1.19 -6.36 17.99
N VAL A 494 -1.02 -5.60 16.89
CA VAL A 494 -1.25 -4.15 16.87
C VAL A 494 -2.69 -3.83 16.45
N ARG A 495 -3.65 -4.20 17.31
CA ARG A 495 -5.09 -4.02 17.02
C ARG A 495 -5.71 -2.79 17.66
N HIS A 496 -5.12 -2.33 18.77
CA HIS A 496 -5.68 -1.19 19.49
C HIS A 496 -5.55 0.08 18.63
N PRO A 497 -6.64 0.86 18.41
CA PRO A 497 -6.62 2.03 17.52
C PRO A 497 -5.54 3.06 17.87
N LEU A 498 -5.23 3.24 19.15
CA LEU A 498 -4.17 4.16 19.62
C LEU A 498 -2.75 3.75 19.22
N LEU A 499 -2.51 2.49 18.90
CA LEU A 499 -1.19 1.98 18.51
C LEU A 499 -0.97 2.02 16.99
N ARG A 500 -2.04 2.24 16.22
CA ARG A 500 -2.00 2.28 14.76
C ARG A 500 -1.65 3.69 14.30
N PHE A 501 -0.37 3.93 14.05
CA PHE A 501 0.14 5.27 13.74
C PHE A 501 -0.59 5.92 12.57
N ALA A 502 -1.04 7.16 12.77
CA ALA A 502 -1.80 7.94 11.80
C ALA A 502 -3.04 7.21 11.22
N ALA A 503 -3.56 6.20 11.92
CA ALA A 503 -4.82 5.55 11.56
C ALA A 503 -5.99 6.33 12.16
N PHE A 504 -6.93 6.69 11.30
CA PHE A 504 -8.16 7.37 11.67
C PHE A 504 -9.34 6.43 11.44
N PRO A 505 -10.41 6.52 12.25
CA PRO A 505 -11.69 5.99 11.83
C PRO A 505 -12.11 6.81 10.61
N LEU A 506 -12.03 6.20 9.43
CA LEU A 506 -12.50 6.77 8.18
C LEU A 506 -13.68 5.90 7.75
N ALA A 507 -14.88 6.50 7.70
CA ALA A 507 -15.97 5.94 6.92
C ALA A 507 -15.89 6.57 5.53
N GLY A 508 -16.30 5.81 4.51
CA GLY A 508 -16.45 6.32 3.15
C GLY A 508 -17.37 7.54 3.12
N TYR A 509 -17.29 8.33 2.06
CA TYR A 509 -18.20 9.47 1.90
C TYR A 509 -19.48 9.00 1.20
N SER A 510 -20.63 9.31 1.80
CA SER A 510 -21.96 9.08 1.20
C SER A 510 -22.79 10.35 1.27
N ASP A 511 -23.64 10.57 0.27
CA ASP A 511 -24.59 11.69 0.29
C ASP A 511 -25.60 11.59 1.45
N PHE A 512 -25.83 10.38 1.98
CA PHE A 512 -26.74 10.15 3.11
C PHE A 512 -26.11 10.44 4.48
N ASP A 513 -24.85 10.04 4.68
CA ASP A 513 -24.18 10.02 5.99
C ASP A 513 -22.98 11.00 6.06
N GLY A 514 -22.69 11.70 4.96
CA GLY A 514 -21.46 12.49 4.82
C GLY A 514 -20.23 11.59 4.97
N PHE A 515 -19.25 12.03 5.78
CA PHE A 515 -18.05 11.25 6.09
C PHE A 515 -18.27 10.16 7.17
N GLY A 516 -19.53 9.89 7.57
CA GLY A 516 -20.00 8.79 8.42
C GLY A 516 -19.44 8.66 9.84
N VAL A 517 -18.35 9.36 10.16
CA VAL A 517 -17.71 9.38 11.47
C VAL A 517 -18.16 10.63 12.19
N SER A 518 -18.58 10.49 13.45
CA SER A 518 -18.83 11.65 14.31
C SER A 518 -17.61 12.59 14.24
N PRO A 519 -17.78 13.86 13.82
CA PRO A 519 -16.68 14.81 13.71
C PRO A 519 -15.84 14.89 14.99
N GLN A 520 -16.48 14.66 16.15
CA GLN A 520 -15.84 14.62 17.45
C GLN A 520 -14.82 13.48 17.57
N SER A 521 -15.13 12.29 17.06
CA SER A 521 -14.21 11.15 17.07
C SER A 521 -12.99 11.44 16.18
N PHE A 522 -13.20 11.98 14.98
CA PHE A 522 -12.10 12.36 14.10
C PHE A 522 -11.19 13.42 14.76
N LEU A 523 -11.77 14.47 15.35
CA LEU A 523 -11.01 15.51 16.04
C LEU A 523 -10.23 14.99 17.25
N ALA A 524 -10.78 14.04 18.01
CA ALA A 524 -10.07 13.42 19.12
C ALA A 524 -8.84 12.63 18.64
N PHE A 525 -8.99 11.84 17.57
CA PHE A 525 -7.85 11.17 16.91
C PHE A 525 -6.85 12.16 16.31
N ALA A 526 -7.33 13.27 15.71
CA ALA A 526 -6.48 14.31 15.17
C ALA A 526 -5.64 14.98 16.26
N ALA A 527 -6.25 15.37 17.39
CA ALA A 527 -5.54 15.97 18.52
C ALA A 527 -4.47 15.04 19.09
N TRP A 528 -4.80 13.75 19.27
CA TRP A 528 -3.86 12.72 19.68
C TRP A 528 -2.68 12.62 18.71
N TRP A 529 -2.93 12.35 17.42
CA TRP A 529 -1.83 12.14 16.49
C TRP A 529 -1.02 13.40 16.16
N MET A 530 -1.64 14.59 16.18
CA MET A 530 -0.94 15.86 16.02
C MET A 530 0.02 16.13 17.19
N SER A 531 -0.38 15.82 18.42
CA SER A 531 0.51 15.96 19.58
C SER A 531 1.68 14.96 19.54
N ILE A 532 1.43 13.71 19.12
CA ILE A 532 2.49 12.73 18.86
C ILE A 532 3.42 13.22 17.72
N ALA A 533 2.89 13.79 16.65
CA ALA A 533 3.68 14.35 15.56
C ALA A 533 4.56 15.52 16.02
N MET A 534 4.05 16.40 16.90
CA MET A 534 4.86 17.45 17.51
C MET A 534 6.03 16.86 18.32
N LEU A 535 5.80 15.80 19.11
CA LEU A 535 6.86 15.09 19.82
C LEU A 535 7.89 14.47 18.86
N LEU A 536 7.44 13.89 17.75
CA LEU A 536 8.33 13.35 16.72
C LEU A 536 9.18 14.43 16.05
N LEU A 537 8.65 15.63 15.84
CA LEU A 537 9.41 16.77 15.31
C LEU A 537 10.45 17.29 16.32
N VAL A 538 10.09 17.34 17.61
CA VAL A 538 11.04 17.65 18.69
C VAL A 538 12.16 16.62 18.73
N ALA A 539 11.84 15.33 18.62
CA ALA A 539 12.83 14.27 18.53
C ALA A 539 13.73 14.40 17.28
N ALA A 540 13.15 14.73 16.13
CA ALA A 540 13.92 14.96 14.90
C ALA A 540 14.88 16.16 15.03
N TRP A 541 14.44 17.24 15.69
CA TRP A 541 15.31 18.39 15.97
C TRP A 541 16.44 18.01 16.94
N ALA A 542 16.10 17.40 18.08
CA ALA A 542 17.05 17.06 19.14
C ALA A 542 18.12 16.06 18.68
N LEU A 543 17.70 15.05 17.91
CA LEU A 543 18.55 13.96 17.46
C LEU A 543 19.11 14.20 16.06
N ARG A 544 18.99 15.38 15.43
CA ARG A 544 19.50 15.55 14.06
C ARG A 544 20.98 15.16 13.93
N HIS A 545 21.36 14.68 12.76
CA HIS A 545 22.77 14.45 12.44
C HIS A 545 23.45 15.79 12.12
N HIS A 546 24.63 16.05 12.68
CA HIS A 546 25.42 17.24 12.39
C HIS A 546 26.90 16.88 12.26
N GLY A 547 27.55 17.26 11.15
CA GLY A 547 28.96 17.01 10.92
C GLY A 547 29.31 15.55 10.63
N HIS A 548 30.62 15.25 10.69
CA HIS A 548 31.20 14.00 10.22
C HIS A 548 31.13 12.82 11.21
N ASP A 549 30.55 12.97 12.41
CA ASP A 549 30.72 11.91 13.40
C ASP A 549 29.67 11.76 14.50
N LEU A 550 29.64 10.53 15.03
CA LEU A 550 29.15 10.05 16.33
C LEU A 550 27.83 9.26 16.40
N SER A 551 28.01 7.99 16.78
CA SER A 551 27.00 6.97 17.09
C SER A 551 25.77 7.50 17.83
N PHE A 552 24.63 6.85 17.59
CA PHE A 552 23.30 7.19 18.15
C PHE A 552 23.31 7.50 19.67
N ARG A 553 24.14 6.80 20.45
CA ARG A 553 24.27 7.02 21.90
C ARG A 553 24.79 8.41 22.27
N ARG A 554 25.73 8.96 21.50
CA ARG A 554 26.28 10.30 21.78
C ARG A 554 25.27 11.40 21.44
N ARG A 555 24.47 11.21 20.38
CA ARG A 555 23.34 12.09 20.03
C ARG A 555 22.29 12.15 21.12
N LEU A 556 21.96 11.01 21.72
CA LEU A 556 20.98 10.97 22.82
C LEU A 556 21.46 11.73 24.06
N ARG A 557 22.75 11.63 24.40
CA ARG A 557 23.34 12.38 25.55
C ARG A 557 23.38 13.89 25.31
N GLY A 558 23.52 14.33 24.06
CA GLY A 558 23.54 15.75 23.68
C GLY A 558 22.16 16.35 23.35
N ALA A 559 21.08 15.56 23.39
CA ALA A 559 19.76 15.95 22.90
C ALA A 559 19.18 17.17 23.63
N THR A 560 19.35 17.24 24.95
CA THR A 560 18.87 18.38 25.77
C THR A 560 19.62 19.67 25.45
N ALA A 561 20.93 19.59 25.24
CA ALA A 561 21.74 20.72 24.82
C ALA A 561 21.39 21.19 23.40
N ALA A 562 21.07 20.27 22.48
CA ALA A 562 20.69 20.58 21.11
C ALA A 562 19.32 21.29 20.97
N LEU A 563 18.38 21.00 21.87
CA LEU A 563 17.05 21.64 21.94
C LEU A 563 17.10 23.06 22.50
N GLY A 564 17.99 23.30 23.45
CA GLY A 564 18.00 24.52 24.26
C GLY A 564 16.69 24.72 25.06
N ARG A 565 16.57 25.88 25.71
CA ARG A 565 15.37 26.27 26.48
C ARG A 565 14.06 26.25 25.68
N PRO A 566 13.98 26.85 24.46
CA PRO A 566 12.72 26.90 23.72
C PRO A 566 12.30 25.51 23.21
N GLY A 567 13.25 24.68 22.78
CA GLY A 567 12.94 23.32 22.32
C GLY A 567 12.48 22.42 23.45
N PHE A 568 13.07 22.55 24.64
CA PHE A 568 12.61 21.80 25.80
C PHE A 568 11.20 22.22 26.22
N ALA A 569 10.91 23.52 26.29
CA ALA A 569 9.57 24.02 26.61
C ALA A 569 8.50 23.58 25.59
N PHE A 570 8.84 23.60 24.30
CA PHE A 570 7.93 23.09 23.27
C PHE A 570 7.71 21.58 23.40
N GLY A 571 8.74 20.81 23.71
CA GLY A 571 8.64 19.37 23.96
C GLY A 571 7.78 19.02 25.17
N THR A 572 7.86 19.78 26.26
CA THR A 572 7.01 19.55 27.44
C THR A 572 5.56 19.88 27.17
N VAL A 573 5.26 20.97 26.45
CA VAL A 573 3.89 21.30 26.04
C VAL A 573 3.32 20.21 25.11
N ALA A 574 4.09 19.76 24.12
CA ALA A 574 3.66 18.67 23.23
C ALA A 574 3.37 17.37 24.01
N LEU A 575 4.18 17.06 25.03
CA LEU A 575 3.98 15.90 25.90
C LEU A 575 2.70 16.02 26.72
N LEU A 576 2.42 17.19 27.29
CA LEU A 576 1.18 17.46 28.03
C LEU A 576 -0.06 17.36 27.12
N CYS A 577 0.01 17.89 25.89
CA CYS A 577 -1.08 17.74 24.93
C CYS A 577 -1.31 16.27 24.56
N ALA A 578 -0.24 15.48 24.40
CA ALA A 578 -0.33 14.05 24.11
C ALA A 578 -0.97 13.27 25.26
N THR A 579 -0.56 13.51 26.51
CA THR A 579 -1.15 12.80 27.66
C THR A 579 -2.63 13.14 27.82
N VAL A 580 -3.01 14.41 27.71
CA VAL A 580 -4.42 14.83 27.85
C VAL A 580 -5.29 14.24 26.73
N SER A 581 -4.88 14.40 25.47
CA SER A 581 -5.65 13.87 24.32
C SER A 581 -5.71 12.34 24.33
N GLY A 582 -4.62 11.67 24.71
CA GLY A 582 -4.55 10.22 24.81
C GLY A 582 -5.47 9.65 25.88
N VAL A 583 -5.50 10.25 27.08
CA VAL A 583 -6.41 9.82 28.15
C VAL A 583 -7.87 10.03 27.76
N GLN A 584 -8.20 11.18 27.16
CA GLN A 584 -9.57 11.44 26.69
C GLN A 584 -10.02 10.42 25.64
N LEU A 585 -9.16 10.14 24.65
CA LEU A 585 -9.46 9.20 23.58
C LEU A 585 -9.53 7.76 24.09
N ALA A 586 -8.62 7.34 24.99
CA ALA A 586 -8.65 6.02 25.61
C ALA A 586 -9.95 5.80 26.41
N ASN A 587 -10.39 6.80 27.17
CA ASN A 587 -11.65 6.74 27.92
C ASN A 587 -12.87 6.71 26.99
N ALA A 588 -12.84 7.49 25.89
CA ALA A 588 -13.90 7.46 24.89
C ALA A 588 -14.01 6.09 24.20
N LEU A 589 -12.86 5.49 23.83
CA LEU A 589 -12.80 4.16 23.24
C LEU A 589 -13.26 3.08 24.23
N ALA A 590 -12.86 3.14 25.49
CA ALA A 590 -13.26 2.18 26.51
C ALA A 590 -14.78 2.16 26.76
N ARG A 591 -15.45 3.31 26.63
CA ARG A 591 -16.91 3.42 26.78
C ARG A 591 -17.69 2.92 25.56
N THR A 592 -17.17 3.17 24.36
CA THR A 592 -17.89 2.95 23.10
C THR A 592 -17.56 1.61 22.44
N THR A 593 -16.35 1.12 22.62
CA THR A 593 -15.81 -0.04 21.92
C THR A 593 -15.52 -1.14 22.92
N ARG A 594 -16.38 -2.15 23.01
CA ARG A 594 -16.01 -3.40 23.67
C ARG A 594 -15.01 -4.11 22.75
N PHE A 595 -13.73 -4.03 23.06
CA PHE A 595 -12.69 -4.79 22.39
C PHE A 595 -12.88 -6.27 22.70
N ALA A 596 -13.76 -6.94 21.97
CA ALA A 596 -13.97 -8.36 22.13
C ALA A 596 -12.69 -9.07 21.65
N ASP A 597 -12.05 -9.80 22.56
CA ASP A 597 -10.94 -10.68 22.22
C ASP A 597 -11.39 -11.62 21.08
N ARG A 598 -10.52 -11.87 20.09
CA ARG A 598 -10.81 -12.80 18.99
C ARG A 598 -11.19 -14.16 19.56
N ALA A 599 -10.55 -14.57 20.66
CA ALA A 599 -10.90 -15.79 21.38
C ALA A 599 -12.31 -15.74 21.96
N ALA A 600 -12.73 -14.61 22.53
CA ALA A 600 -14.08 -14.42 23.07
C ALA A 600 -15.15 -14.41 21.97
N VAL A 601 -14.89 -13.76 20.82
CA VAL A 601 -15.81 -13.77 19.66
C VAL A 601 -15.93 -15.18 19.09
N LEU A 602 -14.81 -15.88 18.91
CA LEU A 602 -14.80 -17.26 18.43
C LEU A 602 -15.48 -18.20 19.41
N ALA A 603 -15.24 -18.05 20.72
CA ALA A 603 -15.90 -18.83 21.77
C ALA A 603 -17.41 -18.57 21.80
N SER A 604 -17.85 -17.32 21.60
CA SER A 604 -19.27 -16.97 21.50
C SER A 604 -19.92 -17.62 20.27
N ARG A 605 -19.26 -17.59 19.10
CA ARG A 605 -19.73 -18.26 17.87
C ARG A 605 -19.77 -19.78 18.02
N ALA A 606 -18.72 -20.38 18.57
CA ALA A 606 -18.65 -21.82 18.84
C ALA A 606 -19.70 -22.23 19.89
N GLY A 607 -19.93 -21.40 20.91
CA GLY A 607 -20.97 -21.60 21.91
C GLY A 607 -22.38 -21.54 21.31
N TYR A 608 -22.64 -20.59 20.41
CA TYR A 608 -23.87 -20.52 19.63
C TYR A 608 -24.06 -21.79 18.79
N GLU A 609 -23.04 -22.19 18.02
CA GLU A 609 -23.11 -23.40 17.21
C GLU A 609 -23.40 -24.64 18.07
N ARG A 610 -22.62 -24.89 19.12
CA ARG A 610 -22.83 -26.03 20.02
C ARG A 610 -24.22 -26.04 20.65
N ARG A 611 -24.72 -24.87 21.07
CA ARG A 611 -26.01 -24.74 21.76
C ARG A 611 -27.19 -24.97 20.83
N TYR A 612 -27.12 -24.54 19.57
CA TYR A 612 -28.26 -24.59 18.64
C TYR A 612 -28.13 -25.62 17.51
N ARG A 613 -26.99 -26.35 17.40
CA ARG A 613 -26.75 -27.36 16.34
C ARG A 613 -27.84 -28.44 16.23
N HIS A 614 -28.47 -28.80 17.34
CA HIS A 614 -29.56 -29.79 17.37
C HIS A 614 -30.82 -29.35 16.61
N PHE A 615 -30.97 -28.07 16.29
CA PHE A 615 -32.06 -27.54 15.48
C PHE A 615 -31.79 -27.55 13.97
N HIS A 616 -30.57 -27.84 13.52
CA HIS A 616 -30.16 -27.72 12.11
C HIS A 616 -31.00 -28.57 11.14
N GLY A 617 -31.50 -29.73 11.58
CA GLY A 617 -32.31 -30.63 10.75
C GLY A 617 -33.82 -30.42 10.84
N ARG A 618 -34.31 -29.47 11.66
CA ARG A 618 -35.76 -29.23 11.80
C ARG A 618 -36.29 -28.41 10.62
N ALA A 619 -37.45 -28.78 10.10
CA ALA A 619 -38.14 -27.99 9.10
C ALA A 619 -38.44 -26.58 9.65
N GLN A 620 -38.09 -25.56 8.89
CA GLN A 620 -38.36 -24.15 9.20
C GLN A 620 -39.09 -23.52 8.01
N PRO A 621 -40.00 -22.56 8.24
CA PRO A 621 -40.69 -21.89 7.16
C PRO A 621 -39.73 -20.98 6.39
N ALA A 622 -39.89 -20.91 5.07
CA ALA A 622 -39.05 -20.08 4.21
C ALA A 622 -39.61 -18.65 4.13
N ALA A 623 -38.71 -17.66 4.13
CA ALA A 623 -39.07 -16.27 3.87
C ALA A 623 -39.43 -16.10 2.38
N THR A 624 -40.68 -15.72 2.11
CA THR A 624 -41.19 -15.53 0.74
C THR A 624 -41.40 -14.07 0.38
N ALA A 625 -41.70 -13.22 1.36
CA ALA A 625 -41.82 -11.79 1.17
C ALA A 625 -41.26 -11.05 2.38
N LEU A 626 -40.64 -9.90 2.11
CA LEU A 626 -40.12 -8.98 3.11
C LEU A 626 -40.55 -7.57 2.69
N MET A 627 -41.38 -6.94 3.51
CA MET A 627 -41.72 -5.54 3.37
C MET A 627 -41.05 -4.77 4.49
N LEU A 628 -40.12 -3.88 4.15
CA LEU A 628 -39.39 -3.05 5.10
C LEU A 628 -39.74 -1.58 4.89
N ARG A 629 -40.15 -0.91 5.95
CA ARG A 629 -40.19 0.54 6.06
C ARG A 629 -39.01 0.98 6.90
N VAL A 630 -38.06 1.63 6.27
CA VAL A 630 -36.89 2.20 6.93
C VAL A 630 -37.04 3.70 6.99
N VAL A 631 -37.09 4.25 8.20
CA VAL A 631 -37.06 5.70 8.44
C VAL A 631 -35.64 6.03 8.88
N LEU A 632 -34.93 6.79 8.06
CA LEU A 632 -33.56 7.23 8.34
C LEU A 632 -33.59 8.64 8.94
N THR A 633 -32.88 8.83 10.05
CA THR A 633 -32.62 10.13 10.66
C THR A 633 -31.09 10.35 10.70
N PRO A 634 -30.48 10.80 9.58
CA PRO A 634 -29.03 10.86 9.45
C PRO A 634 -28.33 11.73 10.50
N GLY A 635 -28.96 12.86 10.90
CA GLY A 635 -28.38 13.77 11.90
C GLY A 635 -28.16 13.15 13.29
N GLU A 636 -28.88 12.08 13.62
CA GLU A 636 -28.72 11.33 14.87
C GLU A 636 -28.00 9.99 14.68
N ALA A 637 -27.52 9.69 13.46
CA ALA A 637 -27.04 8.37 13.05
C ALA A 637 -28.02 7.24 13.44
N ARG A 638 -29.32 7.51 13.30
CA ARG A 638 -30.40 6.62 13.76
C ARG A 638 -31.23 6.14 12.58
N ALA A 639 -31.49 4.84 12.53
CA ALA A 639 -32.46 4.24 11.63
C ALA A 639 -33.56 3.54 12.44
N GLU A 640 -34.82 3.82 12.11
CA GLU A 640 -35.95 3.05 12.60
C GLU A 640 -36.47 2.15 11.48
N THR A 641 -36.28 0.85 11.64
CA THR A 641 -36.72 -0.16 10.68
C THR A 641 -37.96 -0.86 11.21
N ARG A 642 -39.07 -0.77 10.47
CA ARG A 642 -40.27 -1.59 10.71
C ARG A 642 -40.45 -2.53 9.54
N GLY A 643 -40.47 -3.82 9.81
CA GLY A 643 -40.56 -4.85 8.79
C GLY A 643 -41.72 -5.81 9.02
N THR A 644 -42.27 -6.33 7.94
CA THR A 644 -43.16 -7.49 7.96
C THR A 644 -42.52 -8.57 7.08
N LEU A 645 -42.24 -9.72 7.70
CA LEU A 645 -41.65 -10.89 7.04
C LEU A 645 -42.71 -11.98 6.91
N THR A 646 -43.01 -12.38 5.68
CA THR A 646 -43.97 -13.47 5.41
C THR A 646 -43.23 -14.79 5.32
N LEU A 647 -43.58 -15.70 6.23
CA LEU A 647 -43.00 -17.04 6.35
C LEU A 647 -44.00 -18.07 5.85
N VAL A 648 -43.58 -18.93 4.92
CA VAL A 648 -44.42 -20.00 4.35
C VAL A 648 -43.78 -21.35 4.62
N ASN A 649 -44.57 -22.30 5.16
CA ASN A 649 -44.13 -23.68 5.27
C ASN A 649 -44.13 -24.33 3.88
N GLN A 650 -42.94 -24.59 3.35
CA GLN A 650 -42.75 -25.31 2.09
C GLN A 650 -42.48 -26.82 2.30
N SER A 651 -42.45 -27.27 3.54
CA SER A 651 -42.25 -28.69 3.87
C SER A 651 -43.59 -29.44 3.92
N MET A 652 -43.52 -30.76 3.72
CA MET A 652 -44.67 -31.66 3.80
C MET A 652 -45.11 -31.96 5.24
N ALA A 653 -44.30 -31.56 6.24
CA ALA A 653 -44.57 -31.78 7.66
C ALA A 653 -45.14 -30.50 8.31
N PRO A 654 -46.09 -30.61 9.26
CA PRO A 654 -46.54 -29.48 10.05
C PRO A 654 -45.39 -28.97 10.92
N ILE A 655 -45.17 -27.64 10.94
CA ILE A 655 -44.18 -26.99 11.78
C ILE A 655 -44.86 -26.51 13.06
N ASP A 656 -44.44 -27.07 14.19
CA ASP A 656 -44.93 -26.77 15.53
C ASP A 656 -44.16 -25.62 16.21
N THR A 657 -42.87 -25.47 15.90
CA THR A 657 -41.98 -24.47 16.51
C THR A 657 -41.16 -23.69 15.47
N ILE A 658 -41.21 -22.35 15.55
CA ILE A 658 -40.42 -21.45 14.69
C ILE A 658 -39.23 -20.90 15.49
N LEU A 659 -38.03 -20.98 14.91
CA LEU A 659 -36.80 -20.47 15.53
C LEU A 659 -36.45 -19.11 14.92
N LEU A 660 -36.40 -18.08 15.77
CA LEU A 660 -36.06 -16.72 15.36
C LEU A 660 -34.73 -16.31 16.01
N ASN A 661 -33.75 -15.97 15.17
CA ASN A 661 -32.54 -15.30 15.63
C ASN A 661 -32.68 -13.80 15.34
N LEU A 662 -33.07 -13.04 16.37
CA LEU A 662 -33.26 -11.60 16.25
C LEU A 662 -31.95 -10.88 16.59
N PRO A 663 -31.51 -9.92 15.77
CA PRO A 663 -30.49 -8.95 16.16
C PRO A 663 -30.84 -8.32 17.51
N ARG A 664 -29.82 -8.03 18.32
CA ARG A 664 -30.00 -7.42 19.65
C ARG A 664 -30.70 -6.05 19.60
N ASP A 665 -30.69 -5.42 18.44
CA ASP A 665 -31.23 -4.09 18.21
C ASP A 665 -32.75 -4.10 17.94
N ILE A 666 -33.36 -5.28 17.77
CA ILE A 666 -34.81 -5.42 17.64
C ILE A 666 -35.46 -5.32 19.02
N ARG A 667 -36.28 -4.29 19.21
CA ARG A 667 -36.98 -4.02 20.48
C ARG A 667 -38.27 -4.83 20.64
N ASP A 668 -39.05 -4.92 19.56
CA ASP A 668 -40.35 -5.57 19.54
C ASP A 668 -40.45 -6.51 18.34
N ALA A 669 -40.87 -7.74 18.58
CA ALA A 669 -41.23 -8.70 17.54
C ALA A 669 -42.58 -9.32 17.91
N SER A 670 -43.55 -9.21 17.00
CA SER A 670 -44.85 -9.86 17.11
C SER A 670 -45.05 -10.85 15.97
N PHE A 671 -45.61 -12.00 16.30
CA PHE A 671 -46.00 -13.01 15.32
C PHE A 671 -47.51 -12.97 15.15
N HIS A 672 -47.95 -12.85 13.89
CA HIS A 672 -49.37 -12.90 13.54
C HIS A 672 -49.59 -14.10 12.61
N PRO A 673 -50.34 -15.13 13.02
CA PRO A 673 -50.75 -16.16 12.09
C PRO A 673 -51.65 -15.52 11.04
N LEU A 674 -51.18 -15.48 9.80
CA LEU A 674 -52.04 -15.18 8.67
C LEU A 674 -52.99 -16.38 8.52
N GLY A 675 -54.16 -16.28 9.14
CA GLY A 675 -55.25 -17.21 8.92
C GLY A 675 -55.46 -17.34 7.41
N GLN A 676 -55.68 -18.56 6.93
CA GLN A 676 -55.94 -18.92 5.53
C GLN A 676 -57.15 -18.14 4.98
N SER A 677 -57.01 -16.84 4.74
CA SER A 677 -58.08 -15.94 4.32
C SER A 677 -57.79 -15.46 2.91
N HIS A 678 -57.81 -16.41 1.98
CA HIS A 678 -58.30 -16.08 0.65
C HIS A 678 -59.15 -17.17 -0.01
N ARG A 679 -59.59 -18.23 0.72
CA ARG A 679 -60.52 -19.22 0.15
C ARG A 679 -61.68 -19.75 0.98
N GLN A 680 -61.81 -19.47 2.28
CA GLN A 680 -63.02 -19.93 3.00
C GLN A 680 -63.51 -18.89 4.02
N ARG A 681 -64.64 -18.26 3.70
CA ARG A 681 -65.53 -17.65 4.70
C ARG A 681 -66.19 -18.79 5.46
N GLY A 682 -66.04 -18.81 6.78
CA GLY A 682 -66.86 -19.63 7.67
C GLY A 682 -66.07 -20.22 8.83
N LEU A 683 -66.44 -19.77 10.03
CA LEU A 683 -66.13 -20.34 11.36
C LEU A 683 -64.79 -19.95 11.98
N GLY A 684 -64.93 -19.30 13.14
CA GLY A 684 -63.88 -18.65 13.89
C GLY A 684 -62.96 -19.60 14.65
N ALA A 685 -61.74 -19.14 14.85
CA ALA A 685 -60.84 -19.62 15.90
C ALA A 685 -59.99 -18.44 16.39
N SER A 686 -59.98 -18.25 17.71
CA SER A 686 -59.19 -17.24 18.40
C SER A 686 -57.70 -17.56 18.31
N GLY A 687 -56.92 -16.71 17.63
CA GLY A 687 -55.46 -16.80 17.59
C GLY A 687 -54.82 -16.12 18.79
N GLY A 688 -54.09 -16.89 19.60
CA GLY A 688 -53.28 -16.37 20.70
C GLY A 688 -52.11 -15.53 20.20
N VAL A 689 -51.97 -14.32 20.75
CA VAL A 689 -50.85 -13.41 20.47
C VAL A 689 -49.67 -13.78 21.37
N GLY A 690 -48.63 -14.38 20.80
CA GLY A 690 -47.36 -14.57 21.49
C GLY A 690 -46.50 -13.31 21.41
N ARG A 691 -46.28 -12.63 22.54
CA ARG A 691 -45.41 -11.45 22.66
C ARG A 691 -44.07 -11.89 23.25
N ALA A 692 -42.99 -11.84 22.49
CA ALA A 692 -41.64 -12.12 23.01
C ALA A 692 -41.01 -10.80 23.48
N ALA A 693 -40.93 -10.61 24.81
CA ALA A 693 -40.22 -9.50 25.41
C ALA A 693 -38.77 -9.93 25.71
N ASN A 694 -37.80 -9.11 25.30
CA ASN A 694 -36.38 -9.31 25.58
C ASN A 694 -36.11 -9.06 27.08
N ARG A 695 -36.22 -10.11 27.90
CA ARG A 695 -35.84 -10.09 29.32
C ARG A 695 -34.42 -10.65 29.44
N ASP A 696 -33.42 -9.80 29.23
CA ASP A 696 -32.07 -9.90 29.78
C ASP A 696 -31.26 -8.68 29.32
N ALA A 697 -31.42 -7.58 30.04
CA ALA A 697 -30.64 -6.37 29.87
C ALA A 697 -29.92 -6.04 31.19
N PRO A 698 -28.58 -6.00 31.19
CA PRO A 698 -27.83 -4.95 31.84
C PRO A 698 -27.40 -3.93 30.77
N GLY A 699 -27.60 -2.64 31.07
CA GLY A 699 -27.34 -1.50 30.18
C GLY A 699 -25.90 -1.33 29.72
#